data_AF-A0A399HU06-F1
#
_entry.id   AF-A0A399HU06-F1
#
_cell.length_a   1.000
_cell.length_b   1.000
_cell.length_c   1.000
_cell.angle_alpha   90.00
_cell.angle_beta   90.00
_cell.angle_gamma   90.00
#
_symmetry.space_group_name_H-M   'P 1'
#
loop_
_entity.id
_entity.type
_entity.pdbx_description
1 polymer ?
#
loop_
_entity_poly.entity_id
_entity_poly.type
_entity_poly.pdbx_seq_one_letter_code
_entity_poly.pdbx_strand_id
1 'polypeptide(L)'
;MASNPLQNPSLPSLPQHQQNDTGLTSALASRYHAHLPIASLSSQGIVAINTCTDASLGVDGGKEGSAHQAAEDLSLRAYTRLGHRSEDQAIVFLGESGAGKTTIRGHMLRSFMSFSSTPLSKKIEHANFVFDAFTTTKSLTTPQASKSGLLLELQYNTTTANNATLLGAQFLAHRLERSRIASVPTGERTYHVLYYLLAGTSLNEKKHLFLDAVGGDGNGGNRTSLGSNKRWRYLGHPTQLKVGIDDTKGFADFKAALRRLEFGKESIAGICEIMATIMHIGQLEFEMGQNTTPAPDESGGYSHEGGESITVVKNKESLVPIAQFLGVAMSDLEQSLRYKSKTLYRERVTVMLDPKGARANADELARSLYSLLVTWVMEQMNSRISVPSEQISNTVSMVDFPGFANFAATGSSLDQLLNNTANESLISFCQESFFQRQIQELEAEEISLPPMAFYDNTAVKTGLMKPGNGLLSILDDQMRRGKTDMQFLEAIRKRFDGKHQAIVPGSLTVVQPGSNFPTPNTSPTFTIRHFTGDIDYSVEGLLEENAELISGDMMHLLKSAQAPFVQQLFGQEALQKMSHPKEKSAIVQATVSSKPTRQPSLAKRKADKTGRFGRQLNVFDEEAISDAESNISGTKKPGESQKQTGAAGQFISSLRTIESTMRKANAYFVFCLKPNDRRIANQFDSKCVRQQVQALGIAEISQRLRVADYSIFMPFAEFLGLAQTDLAIVGSDKEKAEMVLDQKPWRENEVRVGATGVFLSEKCWLEIANVSNLAPYARGPADSNDNLLTPEAGRSFGDVRTGLLSPSPGAYYDDKSGNYFGQRDIDARSEAPSGITNGDMFHGLEQPKAIDDEKAADAKLQEVETIPTSSSRKRWVFIVYVMTWLIPDFAIRYIGRIKRKDVRMAWREKLAINMIIWWSCAFVIFLMIGFPAVICPKQHVYSSAELTSFDGKDGNEAYVAIRGIVYDLGEFIPHHYPSIVPQKNLEKYAGKDATNLFPVQVSALCLGKDGKGINDAVQLNYKNSNYTDSSVNNLISTTDLNAQYHDFRSFTNDSRPDWWFEQQMFLKANYMKGRVGYSPEYLKTLGNKGNSIAYMNGRVYDFTDYIPGGRELKFPIGEEPNDTGNIDTDFMSRDVVDIFRVQAGKDITKYWQNLNLDATTKANMETCMNNLFYVGDVDTRNSAKCLFANSSSAPFPHTLKTKNPFVVLSIPPLG
;
A
#
# COMPACT_ATOMS: atom_id res chain seq x y z
N MET A 1 -0.92 61.45 25.05
CA MET A 1 -0.30 60.49 25.99
C MET A 1 0.19 59.32 25.16
N ALA A 2 1.46 58.90 25.29
CA ALA A 2 1.92 57.67 24.65
C ALA A 2 1.53 56.48 25.54
N SER A 3 0.69 55.58 25.05
CA SER A 3 0.31 54.38 25.79
C SER A 3 1.53 53.45 25.95
N ASN A 4 1.77 53.00 27.18
CA ASN A 4 2.89 52.12 27.48
C ASN A 4 2.66 50.77 26.77
N PRO A 5 3.54 50.30 25.87
CA PRO A 5 3.28 49.12 25.02
C PRO A 5 3.10 47.82 25.81
N LEU A 6 3.51 47.78 27.09
CA LEU A 6 3.22 46.69 28.02
C LEU A 6 1.71 46.53 28.30
N GLN A 7 0.96 47.64 28.37
CA GLN A 7 -0.45 47.64 28.81
C GLN A 7 -1.45 47.38 27.67
N ASN A 8 -1.11 47.66 26.42
CA ASN A 8 -2.07 47.57 25.31
C ASN A 8 -1.94 46.21 24.58
N PRO A 9 -2.97 45.34 24.58
CA PRO A 9 -2.85 43.99 24.01
C PRO A 9 -2.97 43.95 22.48
N SER A 10 -3.49 45.01 21.83
CA SER A 10 -3.79 45.04 20.39
C SER A 10 -2.55 45.36 19.54
N LEU A 11 -2.15 44.44 18.65
CA LEU A 11 -1.03 44.63 17.72
C LEU A 11 -1.29 45.76 16.69
N PRO A 12 -2.48 45.89 16.05
CA PRO A 12 -2.78 47.02 15.16
C PRO A 12 -2.67 48.40 15.83
N SER A 13 -2.78 48.47 17.16
CA SER A 13 -2.66 49.73 17.91
C SER A 13 -1.22 50.26 18.05
N LEU A 14 -0.20 49.44 17.75
CA LEU A 14 1.21 49.83 17.87
C LEU A 14 1.59 50.93 16.85
N PRO A 15 2.58 51.80 17.13
CA PRO A 15 3.01 52.87 16.22
C PRO A 15 3.38 52.37 14.82
N GLN A 16 3.19 53.19 13.77
CA GLN A 16 3.38 52.75 12.37
C GLN A 16 4.79 52.22 12.08
N HIS A 17 5.83 52.79 12.72
CA HIS A 17 7.22 52.33 12.59
C HIS A 17 7.49 50.96 13.24
N GLN A 18 6.52 50.39 13.98
CA GLN A 18 6.58 49.07 14.63
C GLN A 18 5.66 48.03 13.96
N GLN A 19 4.90 48.41 12.93
CA GLN A 19 4.04 47.51 12.15
C GLN A 19 4.86 46.73 11.10
N ASN A 20 5.90 46.04 11.57
CA ASN A 20 6.78 45.18 10.78
C ASN A 20 7.26 44.00 11.64
N ASP A 21 7.83 42.95 11.03
CA ASP A 21 8.19 41.72 11.75
C ASP A 21 9.10 41.97 12.96
N THR A 22 10.02 42.93 12.86
CA THR A 22 10.94 43.31 13.92
C THR A 22 10.24 44.01 15.08
N GLY A 23 9.37 44.99 14.79
CA GLY A 23 8.59 45.73 15.78
C GLY A 23 7.56 44.85 16.49
N LEU A 24 6.80 44.05 15.74
CA LEU A 24 5.84 43.09 16.30
C LEU A 24 6.54 42.01 17.12
N THR A 25 7.66 41.45 16.65
CA THR A 25 8.45 40.50 17.47
C THR A 25 8.96 41.14 18.76
N SER A 26 9.35 42.43 18.72
CA SER A 26 9.79 43.17 19.91
C SER A 26 8.65 43.38 20.92
N ALA A 27 7.45 43.72 20.45
CA ALA A 27 6.25 43.84 21.28
C ALA A 27 5.82 42.48 21.86
N LEU A 28 5.87 41.41 21.08
CA LEU A 28 5.61 40.05 21.55
C LEU A 28 6.65 39.58 22.59
N ALA A 29 7.92 39.95 22.43
CA ALA A 29 8.98 39.66 23.39
C ALA A 29 8.77 40.40 24.73
N SER A 30 8.46 41.69 24.70
CA SER A 30 8.23 42.46 25.94
C SER A 30 7.00 41.99 26.70
N ARG A 31 5.93 41.59 26.00
CA ARG A 31 4.74 40.98 26.60
C ARG A 31 5.03 39.58 27.16
N TYR A 32 5.79 38.74 26.45
CA TYR A 32 6.22 37.42 26.95
C TYR A 32 7.03 37.53 28.25
N HIS A 33 8.00 38.45 28.31
CA HIS A 33 8.79 38.69 29.52
C HIS A 33 8.02 39.39 30.65
N ALA A 34 6.86 40.00 30.36
CA ALA A 34 5.93 40.52 31.35
C ALA A 34 4.87 39.48 31.78
N HIS A 35 5.07 38.19 31.49
CA HIS A 35 4.12 37.10 31.75
C HIS A 35 2.73 37.29 31.12
N LEU A 36 2.66 38.03 30.01
CA LEU A 36 1.47 38.25 29.18
C LEU A 36 1.64 37.54 27.82
N PRO A 37 1.45 36.21 27.72
CA PRO A 37 1.72 35.44 26.51
C PRO A 37 0.79 35.72 25.31
N ILE A 38 -0.17 36.63 25.43
CA ILE A 38 -1.19 36.91 24.41
C ILE A 38 -1.06 38.34 23.87
N ALA A 39 -1.30 38.49 22.57
CA ALA A 39 -1.70 39.75 21.96
C ALA A 39 -2.96 39.54 21.10
N SER A 40 -3.82 40.55 20.99
CA SER A 40 -4.96 40.54 20.08
C SER A 40 -4.60 41.16 18.74
N LEU A 41 -5.15 40.62 17.66
CA LEU A 41 -5.15 41.27 16.35
C LEU A 41 -6.43 42.11 16.25
N SER A 42 -7.58 41.44 16.24
CA SER A 42 -8.92 42.03 16.26
C SER A 42 -9.84 41.25 17.21
N SER A 43 -11.15 41.47 17.11
CA SER A 43 -12.14 40.58 17.75
C SER A 43 -12.11 39.16 17.17
N GLN A 44 -11.78 39.03 15.89
CA GLN A 44 -11.71 37.76 15.14
C GLN A 44 -10.36 37.03 15.29
N GLY A 45 -9.26 37.72 15.64
CA GLY A 45 -7.91 37.14 15.66
C GLY A 45 -7.14 37.33 16.97
N ILE A 46 -6.54 36.25 17.50
CA ILE A 46 -5.61 36.31 18.64
C ILE A 46 -4.27 35.63 18.33
N VAL A 47 -3.20 36.15 18.91
CA VAL A 47 -1.83 35.59 18.88
C VAL A 47 -1.48 35.11 20.29
N ALA A 48 -1.15 33.82 20.43
CA ALA A 48 -0.81 33.20 21.70
C ALA A 48 0.58 32.54 21.63
N ILE A 49 1.46 32.89 22.56
CA ILE A 49 2.83 32.37 22.67
C ILE A 49 2.86 31.28 23.75
N ASN A 50 3.34 30.09 23.41
CA ASN A 50 3.46 28.99 24.38
C ASN A 50 4.51 29.32 25.45
N THR A 51 4.12 29.60 26.70
CA THR A 51 5.03 29.86 27.82
C THR A 51 5.98 28.69 28.12
N CYS A 52 5.65 27.48 27.67
CA CYS A 52 6.24 26.21 28.09
C CYS A 52 6.03 25.91 29.60
N THR A 53 5.06 26.57 30.22
CA THR A 53 4.51 26.30 31.55
C THR A 53 3.02 25.91 31.41
N ASP A 54 2.27 25.87 32.51
CA ASP A 54 0.81 25.70 32.47
C ASP A 54 0.14 26.92 31.79
N ALA A 55 -0.73 26.64 30.81
CA ALA A 55 -1.43 27.65 30.01
C ALA A 55 -2.58 28.36 30.77
N SER A 56 -2.93 27.89 31.97
CA SER A 56 -3.89 28.52 32.87
C SER A 56 -3.30 29.61 33.77
N LEU A 57 -1.96 29.70 33.87
CA LEU A 57 -1.26 30.69 34.70
C LEU A 57 -1.02 31.98 33.91
N GLY A 58 -1.42 33.11 34.49
CA GLY A 58 -1.09 34.46 34.08
C GLY A 58 -0.10 35.15 35.03
N VAL A 59 -0.12 36.48 35.06
CA VAL A 59 0.91 37.30 35.75
C VAL A 59 1.01 36.99 37.25
N ASP A 60 -0.11 36.97 37.96
CA ASP A 60 -0.17 36.70 39.40
C ASP A 60 -0.32 35.20 39.74
N GLY A 61 -0.12 34.31 38.76
CA GLY A 61 -0.47 32.89 38.86
C GLY A 61 -1.98 32.60 38.84
N GLY A 62 -2.82 33.64 38.82
CA GLY A 62 -4.25 33.54 38.53
C GLY A 62 -4.53 33.34 37.03
N LYS A 63 -5.82 33.27 36.67
CA LYS A 63 -6.27 33.10 35.28
C LYS A 63 -6.11 34.37 34.43
N GLU A 64 -5.99 35.55 35.04
CA GLU A 64 -5.96 36.82 34.31
C GLU A 64 -4.66 36.99 33.50
N GLY A 65 -4.79 37.32 32.21
CA GLY A 65 -3.69 37.37 31.25
C GLY A 65 -3.18 35.99 30.77
N SER A 66 -3.78 34.88 31.22
CA SER A 66 -3.41 33.52 30.81
C SER A 66 -3.98 33.12 29.45
N ALA A 67 -3.34 32.17 28.76
CA ALA A 67 -3.84 31.61 27.50
C ALA A 67 -5.23 30.95 27.64
N HIS A 68 -5.59 30.48 28.84
CA HIS A 68 -6.94 30.03 29.15
C HIS A 68 -7.97 31.17 29.08
N GLN A 69 -7.68 32.38 29.58
CA GLN A 69 -8.61 33.50 29.53
C GLN A 69 -8.91 33.91 28.08
N ALA A 70 -7.89 34.11 27.24
CA ALA A 70 -8.15 34.52 25.85
C ALA A 70 -8.92 33.47 25.04
N ALA A 71 -8.78 32.18 25.35
CA ALA A 71 -9.61 31.13 24.79
C ALA A 71 -11.09 31.25 25.24
N GLU A 72 -11.32 31.63 26.49
CA GLU A 72 -12.66 31.88 27.03
C GLU A 72 -13.30 33.15 26.46
N ASP A 73 -12.57 34.27 26.40
CA ASP A 73 -13.04 35.54 25.82
C ASP A 73 -13.42 35.38 24.34
N LEU A 74 -12.69 34.53 23.61
CA LEU A 74 -12.97 34.21 22.20
C LEU A 74 -14.16 33.24 22.07
N SER A 75 -14.28 32.28 22.99
CA SER A 75 -15.46 31.39 23.07
C SER A 75 -16.73 32.18 23.35
N LEU A 76 -16.66 33.14 24.28
CA LEU A 76 -17.78 33.99 24.68
C LEU A 76 -18.25 34.87 23.51
N ARG A 77 -17.32 35.53 22.80
CA ARG A 77 -17.62 36.26 21.55
C ARG A 77 -18.37 35.39 20.54
N ALA A 78 -17.81 34.23 20.22
CA ALA A 78 -18.41 33.30 19.26
C ALA A 78 -19.80 32.79 19.70
N TYR A 79 -19.97 32.46 21.00
CA TYR A 79 -21.24 32.01 21.57
C TYR A 79 -22.30 33.13 21.60
N THR A 80 -21.90 34.36 21.93
CA THR A 80 -22.76 35.55 21.87
C THR A 80 -23.21 35.86 20.43
N ARG A 81 -22.30 35.81 19.46
CA ARG A 81 -22.60 36.01 18.04
C ARG A 81 -23.53 34.92 17.49
N LEU A 82 -23.29 33.67 17.86
CA LEU A 82 -24.16 32.52 17.59
C LEU A 82 -25.59 32.74 18.11
N GLY A 83 -25.75 33.19 19.37
CA GLY A 83 -27.06 33.43 19.97
C GLY A 83 -27.81 34.63 19.38
N HIS A 84 -27.14 35.79 19.25
CA HIS A 84 -27.79 37.03 18.83
C HIS A 84 -27.99 37.16 17.30
N ARG A 85 -27.11 36.59 16.47
CA ARG A 85 -27.21 36.71 14.99
C ARG A 85 -27.62 35.42 14.29
N SER A 86 -27.68 34.28 14.99
CA SER A 86 -27.93 32.95 14.38
C SER A 86 -26.99 32.64 13.20
N GLU A 87 -25.74 33.14 13.28
CA GLU A 87 -24.68 32.86 12.32
C GLU A 87 -23.91 31.59 12.75
N ASP A 88 -23.56 30.72 11.80
CA ASP A 88 -22.64 29.59 12.05
C ASP A 88 -21.21 30.11 12.30
N GLN A 89 -20.46 29.47 13.19
CA GLN A 89 -19.12 29.92 13.62
C GLN A 89 -18.05 28.87 13.33
N ALA A 90 -16.86 29.31 12.92
CA ALA A 90 -15.68 28.47 12.70
C ALA A 90 -14.46 29.05 13.39
N ILE A 91 -13.67 28.23 14.08
CA ILE A 91 -12.44 28.62 14.77
C ILE A 91 -11.28 27.78 14.24
N VAL A 92 -10.25 28.44 13.69
CA VAL A 92 -9.10 27.79 13.07
C VAL A 92 -7.84 28.01 13.92
N PHE A 93 -7.20 26.91 14.31
CA PHE A 93 -5.94 26.94 15.07
C PHE A 93 -4.76 26.86 14.09
N LEU A 94 -3.95 27.92 14.05
CA LEU A 94 -2.81 28.07 13.14
C LEU A 94 -1.48 28.02 13.88
N GLY A 95 -0.40 27.64 13.19
CA GLY A 95 0.96 27.61 13.73
C GLY A 95 1.62 26.23 13.75
N GLU A 96 2.93 26.23 14.05
CA GLU A 96 3.81 25.06 13.95
C GLU A 96 3.44 23.88 14.86
N SER A 97 4.11 22.73 14.63
CA SER A 97 4.04 21.55 15.50
C SER A 97 4.77 21.80 16.82
N GLY A 98 4.13 22.60 17.68
CA GLY A 98 4.63 22.83 19.01
C GLY A 98 4.03 23.95 19.83
N ALA A 99 3.37 24.89 19.16
CA ALA A 99 2.95 26.17 19.72
C ALA A 99 1.74 26.14 20.66
N GLY A 100 1.24 24.95 21.05
CA GLY A 100 0.17 24.83 22.05
C GLY A 100 -1.26 24.78 21.50
N LYS A 101 -1.46 24.71 20.17
CA LYS A 101 -2.78 24.62 19.49
C LYS A 101 -3.78 23.71 20.23
N THR A 102 -3.41 22.44 20.44
CA THR A 102 -4.24 21.42 21.08
C THR A 102 -4.61 21.77 22.54
N THR A 103 -3.73 22.47 23.26
CA THR A 103 -3.99 22.94 24.63
C THR A 103 -5.02 24.07 24.63
N ILE A 104 -4.84 25.08 23.77
CA ILE A 104 -5.77 26.21 23.66
C ILE A 104 -7.15 25.73 23.15
N ARG A 105 -7.19 24.81 22.18
CA ARG A 105 -8.40 24.08 21.76
C ARG A 105 -9.11 23.41 22.93
N GLY A 106 -8.35 22.75 23.82
CA GLY A 106 -8.88 22.11 25.04
C GLY A 106 -9.51 23.10 26.02
N HIS A 107 -8.86 24.25 26.27
CA HIS A 107 -9.43 25.34 27.09
C HIS A 107 -10.70 25.91 26.44
N MET A 108 -10.67 26.16 25.13
CA MET A 108 -11.79 26.73 24.38
C MET A 108 -13.02 25.83 24.42
N LEU A 109 -12.84 24.52 24.20
CA LEU A 109 -13.93 23.54 24.32
C LEU A 109 -14.53 23.55 25.74
N ARG A 110 -13.70 23.59 26.78
CA ARG A 110 -14.16 23.66 28.17
C ARG A 110 -15.01 24.92 28.44
N SER A 111 -14.65 26.07 27.86
CA SER A 111 -15.45 27.29 27.97
C SER A 111 -16.82 27.15 27.31
N PHE A 112 -16.93 26.63 26.07
CA PHE A 112 -18.25 26.33 25.47
C PHE A 112 -19.06 25.31 26.29
N MET A 113 -18.41 24.29 26.84
CA MET A 113 -19.07 23.30 27.70
C MET A 113 -19.58 23.92 29.01
N SER A 114 -18.89 24.93 29.56
CA SER A 114 -19.32 25.69 30.74
C SER A 114 -20.56 26.54 30.49
N PHE A 115 -20.69 27.16 29.30
CA PHE A 115 -21.85 28.00 28.96
C PHE A 115 -23.16 27.20 28.90
N SER A 116 -23.09 25.91 28.50
CA SER A 116 -24.24 25.00 28.50
C SER A 116 -24.42 24.23 29.82
N SER A 117 -23.33 23.82 30.47
CA SER A 117 -23.33 23.09 31.77
C SER A 117 -24.23 21.84 31.86
N THR A 118 -24.59 21.21 30.73
CA THR A 118 -25.46 20.02 30.70
C THR A 118 -24.71 18.71 31.02
N PRO A 119 -25.42 17.61 31.34
CA PRO A 119 -24.81 16.27 31.38
C PRO A 119 -24.16 15.86 30.05
N LEU A 120 -24.68 16.35 28.92
CA LEU A 120 -24.11 16.17 27.60
C LEU A 120 -22.75 16.89 27.47
N SER A 121 -22.62 18.10 28.01
CA SER A 121 -21.33 18.82 28.04
C SER A 121 -20.22 17.97 28.67
N LYS A 122 -20.51 17.27 29.78
CA LYS A 122 -19.56 16.35 30.44
C LYS A 122 -19.24 15.10 29.60
N LYS A 123 -20.21 14.59 28.82
CA LYS A 123 -19.93 13.53 27.82
C LYS A 123 -18.98 14.04 26.73
N ILE A 124 -19.14 15.27 26.25
CA ILE A 124 -18.28 15.87 25.21
C ILE A 124 -16.85 16.10 25.72
N GLU A 125 -16.66 16.50 26.99
CA GLU A 125 -15.32 16.57 27.61
C GLU A 125 -14.63 15.18 27.67
N HIS A 126 -15.38 14.12 28.00
CA HIS A 126 -14.85 12.75 28.00
C HIS A 126 -14.59 12.21 26.58
N ALA A 127 -15.44 12.57 25.61
CA ALA A 127 -15.21 12.29 24.20
C ALA A 127 -13.90 12.93 23.71
N ASN A 128 -13.65 14.19 24.09
CA ASN A 128 -12.41 14.87 23.76
C ASN A 128 -11.16 14.20 24.39
N PHE A 129 -11.24 13.73 25.63
CA PHE A 129 -10.13 12.98 26.26
C PHE A 129 -9.83 11.67 25.52
N VAL A 130 -10.87 10.91 25.14
CA VAL A 130 -10.72 9.67 24.35
C VAL A 130 -10.16 9.98 22.96
N PHE A 131 -10.64 11.03 22.28
CA PHE A 131 -10.09 11.49 21.01
C PHE A 131 -8.60 11.79 21.12
N ASP A 132 -8.21 12.61 22.10
CA ASP A 132 -6.82 13.01 22.30
C ASP A 132 -5.92 11.82 22.65
N ALA A 133 -6.38 10.86 23.46
CA ALA A 133 -5.61 9.66 23.82
C ALA A 133 -5.23 8.79 22.61
N PHE A 134 -6.14 8.64 21.64
CA PHE A 134 -5.94 7.87 20.41
C PHE A 134 -5.21 8.64 19.29
N THR A 135 -5.23 9.97 19.29
CA THR A 135 -4.75 10.79 18.17
C THR A 135 -3.54 11.68 18.48
N THR A 136 -3.19 11.86 19.75
CA THR A 136 -2.03 12.66 20.16
C THR A 136 -0.84 11.82 20.61
N THR A 137 0.37 12.38 20.48
CA THR A 137 1.63 11.75 20.90
C THR A 137 2.58 12.75 21.57
N LYS A 138 3.47 12.30 22.44
CA LYS A 138 4.64 13.09 22.88
C LYS A 138 5.68 13.17 21.75
N SER A 139 5.94 14.37 21.27
CA SER A 139 6.97 14.67 20.26
C SER A 139 8.34 14.87 20.93
N LEU A 140 9.40 15.10 20.16
CA LEU A 140 10.65 15.69 20.66
C LEU A 140 10.36 17.01 21.38
N THR A 141 9.37 17.75 20.88
CA THR A 141 9.09 19.11 21.28
C THR A 141 7.93 19.16 22.30
N THR A 142 6.71 18.74 21.96
CA THR A 142 5.58 18.75 22.91
C THR A 142 5.50 17.48 23.77
N PRO A 143 4.95 17.56 25.00
CA PRO A 143 4.39 16.39 25.67
C PRO A 143 3.14 15.85 24.96
N GLN A 144 2.42 16.69 24.21
CA GLN A 144 1.22 16.32 23.46
C GLN A 144 1.15 17.08 22.13
N ALA A 145 1.07 16.38 21.01
CA ALA A 145 0.80 16.94 19.67
C ALA A 145 -0.24 16.10 18.93
N SER A 146 -1.24 16.76 18.32
CA SER A 146 -2.20 16.15 17.40
C SER A 146 -1.49 15.51 16.20
N LYS A 147 -1.72 14.20 15.96
CA LYS A 147 -1.22 13.43 14.80
C LYS A 147 -2.35 12.90 13.91
N SER A 148 -3.47 13.62 13.95
CA SER A 148 -4.63 13.52 13.06
C SER A 148 -5.21 14.94 13.00
N GLY A 149 -5.82 15.33 11.88
CA GLY A 149 -6.65 16.54 11.83
C GLY A 149 -7.96 16.31 12.58
N LEU A 150 -8.42 17.32 13.31
CA LEU A 150 -9.71 17.34 13.98
C LEU A 150 -10.56 18.48 13.40
N LEU A 151 -11.73 18.12 12.88
CA LEU A 151 -12.89 19.01 12.83
C LEU A 151 -13.85 18.58 13.94
N LEU A 152 -13.97 19.39 14.99
CA LEU A 152 -14.96 19.21 16.05
C LEU A 152 -16.12 20.17 15.81
N GLU A 153 -17.28 19.62 15.47
CA GLU A 153 -18.52 20.36 15.25
C GLU A 153 -19.38 20.28 16.52
N LEU A 154 -19.65 21.41 17.17
CA LEU A 154 -20.65 21.53 18.24
C LEU A 154 -21.99 21.95 17.62
N GLN A 155 -23.07 21.26 18.00
CA GLN A 155 -24.38 21.35 17.36
C GLN A 155 -25.36 22.07 18.29
N TYR A 156 -25.93 23.19 17.85
CA TYR A 156 -26.77 24.07 18.66
C TYR A 156 -28.16 24.31 18.05
N ASN A 157 -29.13 24.56 18.93
CA ASN A 157 -30.44 25.09 18.59
C ASN A 157 -30.59 26.53 19.10
N THR A 158 -30.90 27.43 18.16
CA THR A 158 -31.04 28.90 18.31
C THR A 158 -32.48 29.37 18.06
N THR A 159 -33.42 28.47 17.75
CA THR A 159 -34.83 28.82 17.48
C THR A 159 -35.63 29.25 18.72
N THR A 160 -35.12 28.96 19.92
CA THR A 160 -35.84 29.11 21.19
C THR A 160 -35.10 30.10 22.10
N ALA A 161 -35.41 31.39 21.92
CA ALA A 161 -34.80 32.55 22.59
C ALA A 161 -33.29 32.77 22.30
N ASN A 162 -32.76 33.91 22.76
CA ASN A 162 -31.41 34.42 22.45
C ASN A 162 -30.23 33.55 22.93
N ASN A 163 -30.50 32.42 23.61
CA ASN A 163 -29.50 31.57 24.25
C ASN A 163 -29.33 30.27 23.46
N ALA A 164 -28.16 30.05 22.84
CA ALA A 164 -27.91 28.88 22.02
C ALA A 164 -27.83 27.58 22.85
N THR A 165 -28.82 26.70 22.69
CA THR A 165 -28.90 25.43 23.44
C THR A 165 -28.07 24.33 22.77
N LEU A 166 -27.20 23.66 23.53
CA LEU A 166 -26.33 22.59 23.02
C LEU A 166 -27.12 21.29 22.82
N LEU A 167 -27.24 20.84 21.57
CA LEU A 167 -27.90 19.58 21.22
C LEU A 167 -26.95 18.38 21.17
N GLY A 168 -25.72 18.60 20.68
CA GLY A 168 -24.82 17.51 20.33
C GLY A 168 -23.42 17.96 19.93
N ALA A 169 -22.58 17.01 19.56
CA ALA A 169 -21.27 17.25 18.96
C ALA A 169 -20.90 16.12 17.98
N GLN A 170 -19.95 16.40 17.09
CA GLN A 170 -19.40 15.42 16.15
C GLN A 170 -17.88 15.61 16.04
N PHE A 171 -17.11 14.58 16.38
CA PHE A 171 -15.65 14.55 16.24
C PHE A 171 -15.29 13.88 14.92
N LEU A 172 -14.74 14.65 13.98
CA LEU A 172 -14.31 14.16 12.68
C LEU A 172 -12.77 14.08 12.65
N ALA A 173 -12.26 12.85 12.64
CA ALA A 173 -10.85 12.55 12.47
C ALA A 173 -10.49 12.55 10.98
N HIS A 174 -9.46 13.31 10.61
CA HIS A 174 -8.96 13.44 9.25
C HIS A 174 -7.49 12.98 9.18
N ARG A 175 -7.20 11.97 8.35
CA ARG A 175 -5.85 11.44 8.06
C ARG A 175 -4.92 11.30 9.28
N LEU A 176 -5.12 10.21 10.02
CA LEU A 176 -4.22 9.74 11.08
C LEU A 176 -2.81 9.42 10.53
N GLU A 177 -1.75 9.78 11.26
CA GLU A 177 -0.33 9.45 10.98
C GLU A 177 -0.03 7.96 11.26
N ARG A 178 -0.69 7.04 10.56
CA ARG A 178 -0.63 5.59 10.84
C ARG A 178 0.79 5.01 10.79
N SER A 179 1.72 5.62 10.04
CA SER A 179 3.13 5.22 9.99
C SER A 179 3.77 5.12 11.39
N ARG A 180 3.38 6.01 12.31
CA ARG A 180 3.89 6.16 13.68
C ARG A 180 3.72 4.93 14.57
N ILE A 181 2.78 4.03 14.27
CA ILE A 181 2.62 2.76 15.01
C ILE A 181 3.86 1.87 14.83
N ALA A 182 4.39 1.79 13.61
CA ALA A 182 5.50 0.90 13.27
C ALA A 182 6.88 1.58 13.33
N SER A 183 6.94 2.87 12.98
CA SER A 183 8.15 3.69 12.96
C SER A 183 8.06 4.75 14.07
N VAL A 184 8.81 4.57 15.15
CA VAL A 184 8.81 5.48 16.30
C VAL A 184 10.06 6.35 16.28
N PRO A 185 9.97 7.67 16.09
CA PRO A 185 11.15 8.53 15.95
C PRO A 185 11.95 8.60 17.26
N THR A 186 13.28 8.71 17.16
CA THR A 186 14.18 8.72 18.32
C THR A 186 13.86 9.89 19.24
N GLY A 187 13.50 9.60 20.50
CA GLY A 187 13.12 10.62 21.49
C GLY A 187 11.65 11.03 21.46
N GLU A 188 10.82 10.46 20.58
CA GLU A 188 9.36 10.62 20.58
C GLU A 188 8.66 9.40 21.21
N ARG A 189 7.38 9.56 21.54
CA ARG A 189 6.45 8.46 21.83
C ARG A 189 5.58 8.15 20.60
N THR A 190 4.94 6.97 20.63
CA THR A 190 3.72 6.70 19.86
C THR A 190 2.49 7.27 20.60
N TYR A 191 1.29 6.80 20.27
CA TYR A 191 0.03 7.29 20.85
C TYR A 191 -0.08 6.96 22.33
N HIS A 192 -0.49 7.95 23.14
CA HIS A 192 -0.53 7.85 24.60
C HIS A 192 -1.32 6.63 25.10
N VAL A 193 -2.40 6.27 24.41
CA VAL A 193 -3.25 5.11 24.74
C VAL A 193 -2.48 3.78 24.86
N LEU A 194 -1.38 3.58 24.13
CA LEU A 194 -0.54 2.37 24.21
C LEU A 194 0.36 2.38 25.46
N TYR A 195 0.81 3.54 25.92
CA TYR A 195 1.54 3.70 27.18
C TYR A 195 0.61 3.55 28.38
N TYR A 196 -0.60 4.12 28.29
CA TYR A 196 -1.67 3.95 29.28
C TYR A 196 -1.97 2.46 29.53
N LEU A 197 -2.11 1.66 28.46
CA LEU A 197 -2.33 0.22 28.60
C LEU A 197 -1.21 -0.49 29.38
N LEU A 198 0.06 -0.25 29.00
CA LEU A 198 1.19 -0.94 29.63
C LEU A 198 1.40 -0.52 31.09
N ALA A 199 1.16 0.76 31.42
CA ALA A 199 1.41 1.29 32.76
C ALA A 199 0.23 1.11 33.73
N GLY A 200 -1.01 1.26 33.26
CA GLY A 200 -2.20 1.29 34.12
C GLY A 200 -3.00 0.00 34.22
N THR A 201 -2.65 -1.06 33.47
CA THR A 201 -3.32 -2.37 33.62
C THR A 201 -3.02 -2.96 35.00
N SER A 202 -4.07 -3.35 35.73
CA SER A 202 -3.92 -4.10 36.97
C SER A 202 -3.26 -5.45 36.71
N LEU A 203 -2.62 -6.05 37.72
CA LEU A 203 -1.87 -7.31 37.56
C LEU A 203 -2.70 -8.45 36.93
N ASN A 204 -4.03 -8.48 37.15
CA ASN A 204 -4.91 -9.47 36.54
C ASN A 204 -5.23 -9.14 35.06
N GLU A 205 -5.43 -7.86 34.72
CA GLU A 205 -5.54 -7.42 33.32
C GLU A 205 -4.22 -7.65 32.56
N LYS A 206 -3.07 -7.38 33.19
CA LYS A 206 -1.73 -7.52 32.62
C LYS A 206 -1.37 -8.98 32.32
N LYS A 207 -1.76 -9.91 33.20
CA LYS A 207 -1.71 -11.36 32.96
C LYS A 207 -2.59 -11.78 31.79
N HIS A 208 -3.85 -11.34 31.78
CA HIS A 208 -4.83 -11.69 30.74
C HIS A 208 -4.40 -11.20 29.35
N LEU A 209 -3.82 -9.99 29.27
CA LEU A 209 -3.29 -9.40 28.03
C LEU A 209 -1.88 -9.89 27.66
N PHE A 210 -1.32 -10.86 28.41
CA PHE A 210 0.04 -11.40 28.27
C PHE A 210 1.18 -10.35 28.35
N LEU A 211 0.90 -9.18 28.94
CA LEU A 211 1.84 -8.06 29.03
C LEU A 211 2.92 -8.25 30.12
N ASP A 212 2.77 -9.27 30.99
CA ASP A 212 3.77 -9.62 32.01
C ASP A 212 5.03 -10.32 31.45
N ALA A 213 4.92 -11.05 30.33
CA ALA A 213 6.00 -11.89 29.76
C ALA A 213 7.20 -11.10 29.17
N VAL A 214 7.17 -9.77 29.34
CA VAL A 214 8.10 -8.76 28.78
C VAL A 214 8.65 -7.83 29.87
N GLY A 215 8.07 -7.81 31.07
CA GLY A 215 8.46 -6.90 32.15
C GLY A 215 7.72 -7.19 33.45
N GLY A 216 8.15 -8.24 34.15
CA GLY A 216 7.86 -8.42 35.57
C GLY A 216 9.03 -7.89 36.41
N ASP A 217 8.74 -7.14 37.47
CA ASP A 217 9.75 -6.73 38.45
C ASP A 217 10.32 -7.98 39.14
N GLY A 218 11.55 -8.34 38.78
CA GLY A 218 12.30 -9.40 39.43
C GLY A 218 12.63 -8.98 40.86
N ASN A 219 11.90 -9.53 41.83
CA ASN A 219 12.13 -9.29 43.26
C ASN A 219 13.62 -9.47 43.62
N GLY A 220 14.17 -8.56 44.42
CA GLY A 220 15.61 -8.35 44.51
C GLY A 220 16.37 -9.56 45.06
N GLY A 221 17.13 -10.26 44.20
CA GLY A 221 17.83 -11.46 44.68
C GLY A 221 18.57 -12.35 43.67
N ASN A 222 19.20 -11.82 42.62
CA ASN A 222 20.44 -12.44 42.08
C ASN A 222 21.17 -11.54 41.06
N ARG A 223 22.49 -11.36 41.24
CA ARG A 223 23.36 -10.61 40.31
C ARG A 223 24.06 -11.55 39.33
N THR A 224 23.33 -12.04 38.33
CA THR A 224 23.88 -12.91 37.29
C THR A 224 23.46 -12.48 35.88
N SER A 225 24.44 -12.05 35.08
CA SER A 225 24.43 -12.00 33.60
C SER A 225 23.23 -11.37 32.88
N LEU A 226 23.35 -10.08 32.56
CA LEU A 226 22.93 -9.45 31.29
C LEU A 226 21.57 -9.87 30.68
N GLY A 227 20.53 -10.02 31.51
CA GLY A 227 19.18 -10.35 31.05
C GLY A 227 18.57 -9.27 30.16
N SER A 228 17.97 -9.67 29.03
CA SER A 228 17.30 -8.75 28.11
C SER A 228 16.03 -8.17 28.74
N ASN A 229 16.05 -6.87 29.04
CA ASN A 229 14.83 -6.09 29.19
C ASN A 229 14.13 -6.01 27.83
N LYS A 230 13.28 -7.00 27.52
CA LYS A 230 12.56 -7.15 26.24
C LYS A 230 11.88 -5.82 25.87
N ARG A 231 12.28 -5.24 24.72
CA ARG A 231 11.86 -3.89 24.31
C ARG A 231 10.63 -3.95 23.41
N TRP A 232 9.53 -3.35 23.86
CA TRP A 232 8.37 -3.04 23.02
C TRP A 232 8.76 -2.09 21.87
N ARG A 233 8.93 -2.63 20.64
CA ARG A 233 9.33 -1.88 19.43
C ARG A 233 8.46 -0.64 19.20
N TYR A 234 7.14 -0.82 19.31
CA TYR A 234 6.13 0.21 19.07
C TYR A 234 5.94 1.22 20.24
N LEU A 235 6.72 1.12 21.33
CA LEU A 235 6.76 2.12 22.40
C LEU A 235 8.04 2.99 22.37
N GLY A 236 8.82 2.90 21.29
CA GLY A 236 9.98 3.76 21.07
C GLY A 236 11.19 3.35 21.90
N HIS A 237 11.83 4.31 22.56
CA HIS A 237 12.98 4.05 23.44
C HIS A 237 12.51 3.85 24.89
N PRO A 238 13.04 2.86 25.67
CA PRO A 238 12.55 2.56 27.01
C PRO A 238 12.52 3.74 27.99
N THR A 239 13.39 4.73 27.83
CA THR A 239 13.35 5.96 28.65
C THR A 239 12.07 6.79 28.49
N GLN A 240 11.31 6.63 27.40
CA GLN A 240 10.06 7.36 27.21
C GLN A 240 8.95 6.94 28.19
N LEU A 241 9.03 5.73 28.76
CA LEU A 241 8.16 5.28 29.87
C LEU A 241 8.46 5.98 31.21
N LYS A 242 9.58 6.70 31.32
CA LYS A 242 9.98 7.47 32.52
C LYS A 242 9.98 8.98 32.29
N VAL A 243 9.48 9.45 31.14
CA VAL A 243 9.14 10.87 30.94
C VAL A 243 7.92 11.16 31.82
N GLY A 244 7.93 12.31 32.52
CA GLY A 244 6.96 12.66 33.58
C GLY A 244 5.54 12.94 33.11
N ILE A 245 4.90 11.92 32.53
CA ILE A 245 3.47 11.80 32.23
C ILE A 245 2.98 10.61 33.06
N ASP A 246 1.96 10.81 33.90
CA ASP A 246 1.36 9.72 34.66
C ASP A 246 0.44 8.88 33.76
N ASP A 247 1.06 7.94 33.05
CA ASP A 247 0.36 6.98 32.20
C ASP A 247 -0.55 6.03 33.01
N THR A 248 -0.36 5.89 34.33
CA THR A 248 -1.21 5.04 35.17
C THR A 248 -2.56 5.70 35.45
N LYS A 249 -2.55 6.98 35.86
CA LYS A 249 -3.75 7.83 35.95
C LYS A 249 -4.41 7.99 34.59
N GLY A 250 -3.62 8.21 33.53
CA GLY A 250 -4.11 8.31 32.15
C GLY A 250 -5.00 7.13 31.73
N PHE A 251 -4.65 5.90 32.13
CA PHE A 251 -5.47 4.71 31.87
C PHE A 251 -6.71 4.60 32.76
N ALA A 252 -6.62 5.02 34.03
CA ALA A 252 -7.77 5.07 34.93
C ALA A 252 -8.83 6.06 34.42
N ASP A 253 -8.41 7.26 34.03
CA ASP A 253 -9.26 8.28 33.42
C ASP A 253 -9.80 7.84 32.05
N PHE A 254 -9.01 7.11 31.25
CA PHE A 254 -9.47 6.50 29.98
C PHE A 254 -10.57 5.45 30.19
N LYS A 255 -10.37 4.51 31.12
CA LYS A 255 -11.40 3.51 31.49
C LYS A 255 -12.64 4.17 32.12
N ALA A 256 -12.50 5.32 32.80
CA ALA A 256 -13.63 6.09 33.31
C ALA A 256 -14.39 6.84 32.20
N ALA A 257 -13.68 7.46 31.25
CA ALA A 257 -14.25 8.18 30.11
C ALA A 257 -15.09 7.26 29.21
N LEU A 258 -14.55 6.10 28.81
CA LEU A 258 -15.29 5.13 27.98
C LEU A 258 -16.59 4.66 28.65
N ARG A 259 -16.59 4.41 29.96
CA ARG A 259 -17.81 4.03 30.71
C ARG A 259 -18.84 5.16 30.76
N ARG A 260 -18.41 6.42 30.90
CA ARG A 260 -19.31 7.61 30.87
C ARG A 260 -19.83 7.94 29.47
N LEU A 261 -19.14 7.45 28.43
CA LEU A 261 -19.59 7.43 27.03
C LEU A 261 -20.43 6.19 26.67
N GLU A 262 -20.86 5.40 27.66
CA GLU A 262 -21.74 4.23 27.50
C GLU A 262 -21.16 3.07 26.67
N PHE A 263 -19.83 2.97 26.56
CA PHE A 263 -19.19 1.80 25.96
C PHE A 263 -19.43 0.54 26.84
N GLY A 264 -19.87 -0.54 26.21
CA GLY A 264 -20.08 -1.83 26.87
C GLY A 264 -18.79 -2.41 27.44
N LYS A 265 -18.89 -3.21 28.53
CA LYS A 265 -17.71 -3.82 29.17
C LYS A 265 -16.89 -4.68 28.19
N GLU A 266 -17.59 -5.46 27.36
CA GLU A 266 -17.01 -6.27 26.27
C GLU A 266 -16.28 -5.40 25.24
N SER A 267 -16.86 -4.26 24.84
CA SER A 267 -16.20 -3.31 23.94
C SER A 267 -14.93 -2.71 24.53
N ILE A 268 -14.93 -2.40 25.83
CA ILE A 268 -13.75 -1.88 26.53
C ILE A 268 -12.65 -2.96 26.64
N ALA A 269 -13.02 -4.23 26.84
CA ALA A 269 -12.10 -5.36 26.76
C ALA A 269 -11.50 -5.50 25.36
N GLY A 270 -12.34 -5.57 24.31
CA GLY A 270 -11.91 -5.67 22.91
C GLY A 270 -10.99 -4.53 22.46
N ILE A 271 -11.22 -3.28 22.91
CA ILE A 271 -10.28 -2.16 22.69
C ILE A 271 -8.90 -2.50 23.28
N CYS A 272 -8.84 -2.98 24.52
CA CYS A 272 -7.59 -3.33 25.20
C CYS A 272 -6.90 -4.54 24.57
N GLU A 273 -7.66 -5.56 24.14
CA GLU A 273 -7.19 -6.75 23.45
C GLU A 273 -6.55 -6.42 22.10
N ILE A 274 -7.18 -5.56 21.27
CA ILE A 274 -6.59 -5.13 19.99
C ILE A 274 -5.35 -4.26 20.20
N MET A 275 -5.33 -3.40 21.23
CA MET A 275 -4.13 -2.63 21.59
C MET A 275 -2.97 -3.53 22.07
N ALA A 276 -3.25 -4.55 22.89
CA ALA A 276 -2.26 -5.56 23.28
C ALA A 276 -1.79 -6.38 22.08
N THR A 277 -2.70 -6.76 21.18
CA THR A 277 -2.39 -7.44 19.90
C THR A 277 -1.39 -6.63 19.07
N ILE A 278 -1.63 -5.31 18.93
CA ILE A 278 -0.70 -4.40 18.25
C ILE A 278 0.69 -4.41 18.94
N MET A 279 0.75 -4.33 20.27
CA MET A 279 2.01 -4.41 21.00
C MET A 279 2.76 -5.73 20.77
N HIS A 280 2.06 -6.87 20.79
CA HIS A 280 2.63 -8.21 20.55
C HIS A 280 3.10 -8.40 19.10
N ILE A 281 2.37 -7.86 18.10
CA ILE A 281 2.85 -7.82 16.70
C ILE A 281 4.18 -7.07 16.60
N GLY A 282 4.39 -6.04 17.44
CA GLY A 282 5.66 -5.32 17.58
C GLY A 282 6.80 -6.13 18.21
N GLN A 283 6.57 -7.37 18.67
CA GLN A 283 7.61 -8.26 19.18
C GLN A 283 8.04 -9.36 18.19
N LEU A 284 7.29 -9.60 17.10
CA LEU A 284 7.62 -10.67 16.15
C LEU A 284 8.97 -10.46 15.45
N GLU A 285 9.88 -11.41 15.65
CA GLU A 285 11.15 -11.57 14.93
C GLU A 285 11.02 -12.66 13.85
N PHE A 286 11.63 -12.40 12.70
CA PHE A 286 11.57 -13.27 11.52
C PHE A 286 12.99 -13.71 11.14
N GLU A 287 13.13 -14.96 10.72
CA GLU A 287 14.39 -15.56 10.27
C GLU A 287 14.18 -16.47 9.06
N MET A 288 15.27 -16.82 8.36
CA MET A 288 15.22 -17.80 7.27
C MET A 288 15.32 -19.21 7.86
N GLY A 289 14.30 -20.03 7.64
CA GLY A 289 14.33 -21.47 7.88
C GLY A 289 14.35 -22.25 6.57
N GLN A 290 14.61 -23.56 6.66
CA GLN A 290 14.40 -24.50 5.57
C GLN A 290 13.14 -25.31 5.88
N ASN A 291 12.26 -25.49 4.90
CA ASN A 291 11.18 -26.48 5.06
C ASN A 291 11.66 -27.86 4.56
N THR A 292 11.47 -28.88 5.39
CA THR A 292 11.83 -30.28 5.08
C THR A 292 10.61 -31.19 4.92
N THR A 293 9.39 -30.64 4.97
CA THR A 293 8.18 -31.39 4.60
C THR A 293 7.91 -31.22 3.11
N PRO A 294 8.10 -32.24 2.26
CA PRO A 294 7.48 -32.23 0.94
C PRO A 294 5.96 -32.23 1.11
N ALA A 295 5.23 -31.69 0.13
CA ALA A 295 3.80 -31.97 0.02
C ALA A 295 3.61 -33.48 -0.25
N PRO A 296 2.49 -34.12 0.18
CA PRO A 296 2.30 -35.57 0.08
C PRO A 296 2.20 -36.10 -1.37
N ASP A 297 2.20 -35.21 -2.36
CA ASP A 297 2.27 -35.45 -3.79
C ASP A 297 3.68 -35.21 -4.41
N GLU A 298 4.60 -34.53 -3.71
CA GLU A 298 5.98 -34.28 -4.17
C GLU A 298 6.98 -35.35 -3.70
N SER A 299 6.69 -36.62 -4.06
CA SER A 299 7.60 -37.75 -3.80
C SER A 299 8.79 -37.81 -4.80
N GLY A 300 9.47 -36.69 -5.01
CA GLY A 300 10.71 -36.59 -5.80
C GLY A 300 11.94 -36.70 -4.90
N GLY A 301 12.58 -37.87 -4.86
CA GLY A 301 13.69 -38.15 -3.94
C GLY A 301 14.98 -37.40 -4.27
N TYR A 302 15.22 -36.26 -3.61
CA TYR A 302 16.48 -35.54 -3.64
C TYR A 302 17.07 -35.25 -2.24
N SER A 303 18.39 -35.18 -2.25
CA SER A 303 19.37 -34.97 -1.18
C SER A 303 19.02 -33.97 -0.06
N HIS A 304 19.68 -34.17 1.09
CA HIS A 304 19.62 -33.37 2.33
C HIS A 304 19.94 -31.86 2.22
N GLU A 305 20.07 -31.29 1.03
CA GLU A 305 20.44 -29.90 0.77
C GLU A 305 19.37 -29.12 -0.03
N GLY A 306 18.27 -29.78 -0.43
CA GLY A 306 17.26 -29.23 -1.36
C GLY A 306 16.05 -28.49 -0.76
N GLY A 307 16.06 -28.12 0.53
CA GLY A 307 14.89 -27.52 1.19
C GLY A 307 14.61 -26.06 0.78
N GLU A 308 13.35 -25.73 0.45
CA GLU A 308 12.96 -24.34 0.14
C GLU A 308 13.21 -23.42 1.34
N SER A 309 13.88 -22.30 1.09
CA SER A 309 14.23 -21.32 2.13
C SER A 309 13.04 -20.41 2.42
N ILE A 310 12.25 -20.74 3.44
CA ILE A 310 11.07 -19.99 3.84
C ILE A 310 11.35 -19.05 5.02
N THR A 311 10.66 -17.92 5.09
CA THR A 311 10.66 -17.11 6.31
C THR A 311 9.86 -17.82 7.41
N VAL A 312 10.35 -17.77 8.65
CA VAL A 312 9.74 -18.39 9.85
C VAL A 312 9.69 -17.36 10.98
N VAL A 313 8.68 -17.45 11.86
CA VAL A 313 8.67 -16.65 13.09
C VAL A 313 9.53 -17.33 14.15
N LYS A 314 10.58 -16.63 14.56
CA LYS A 314 11.58 -17.08 15.53
C LYS A 314 11.01 -17.23 16.93
N ASN A 315 10.23 -16.23 17.38
CA ASN A 315 9.65 -16.17 18.73
C ASN A 315 8.16 -16.54 18.72
N LYS A 316 7.86 -17.82 18.51
CA LYS A 316 6.48 -18.33 18.42
C LYS A 316 5.61 -18.09 19.66
N GLU A 317 6.22 -17.90 20.84
CA GLU A 317 5.53 -17.41 22.05
C GLU A 317 4.72 -16.12 21.80
N SER A 318 5.24 -15.19 21.00
CA SER A 318 4.58 -13.92 20.71
C SER A 318 3.41 -14.06 19.73
N LEU A 319 3.28 -15.18 19.01
CA LEU A 319 2.09 -15.47 18.19
C LEU A 319 0.89 -15.90 19.05
N VAL A 320 1.11 -16.43 20.25
CA VAL A 320 0.05 -16.94 21.14
C VAL A 320 -1.02 -15.88 21.45
N PRO A 321 -0.69 -14.71 22.03
CA PRO A 321 -1.69 -13.68 22.29
C PRO A 321 -2.31 -13.12 20.99
N ILE A 322 -1.53 -12.99 19.91
CA ILE A 322 -2.02 -12.44 18.64
C ILE A 322 -3.09 -13.35 18.03
N ALA A 323 -2.83 -14.66 17.97
CA ALA A 323 -3.77 -15.66 17.48
C ALA A 323 -5.03 -15.71 18.35
N GLN A 324 -4.87 -15.67 19.68
CA GLN A 324 -5.97 -15.69 20.64
C GLN A 324 -6.89 -14.48 20.51
N PHE A 325 -6.36 -13.25 20.54
CA PHE A 325 -7.18 -12.02 20.47
C PHE A 325 -7.76 -11.75 19.08
N LEU A 326 -7.09 -12.18 18.00
CA LEU A 326 -7.69 -12.16 16.67
C LEU A 326 -8.71 -13.30 16.46
N GLY A 327 -8.70 -14.34 17.29
CA GLY A 327 -9.55 -15.51 17.17
C GLY A 327 -9.25 -16.35 15.91
N VAL A 328 -7.96 -16.50 15.57
CA VAL A 328 -7.48 -17.20 14.36
C VAL A 328 -6.50 -18.31 14.72
N ALA A 329 -6.31 -19.29 13.84
CA ALA A 329 -5.31 -20.34 14.04
C ALA A 329 -3.87 -19.78 13.92
N MET A 330 -2.96 -20.29 14.75
CA MET A 330 -1.54 -19.89 14.73
C MET A 330 -0.87 -20.22 13.38
N SER A 331 -1.22 -21.35 12.77
CA SER A 331 -0.78 -21.78 11.45
C SER A 331 -1.05 -20.70 10.40
N ASP A 332 -2.31 -20.27 10.33
CA ASP A 332 -2.84 -19.37 9.32
C ASP A 332 -2.29 -17.96 9.51
N LEU A 333 -2.15 -17.53 10.77
CA LEU A 333 -1.47 -16.29 11.14
C LEU A 333 0.01 -16.33 10.72
N GLU A 334 0.78 -17.36 11.13
CA GLU A 334 2.19 -17.47 10.77
C GLU A 334 2.36 -17.60 9.25
N GLN A 335 1.45 -18.27 8.54
CA GLN A 335 1.44 -18.38 7.08
C GLN A 335 1.17 -17.02 6.39
N SER A 336 0.14 -16.30 6.83
CA SER A 336 -0.24 -14.98 6.25
C SER A 336 0.82 -13.90 6.36
N LEU A 337 1.76 -14.03 7.31
CA LEU A 337 2.85 -13.09 7.51
C LEU A 337 4.03 -13.33 6.55
N ARG A 338 4.20 -14.56 6.03
CA ARG A 338 5.34 -14.99 5.20
C ARG A 338 5.20 -14.66 3.72
N TYR A 339 3.99 -14.53 3.20
CA TYR A 339 3.75 -14.20 1.80
C TYR A 339 2.78 -13.02 1.65
N LYS A 340 2.77 -12.41 0.46
CA LYS A 340 1.78 -11.41 0.07
C LYS A 340 1.30 -11.68 -1.36
N SER A 341 0.01 -11.99 -1.51
CA SER A 341 -0.66 -12.04 -2.80
C SER A 341 -0.68 -10.64 -3.43
N LYS A 342 -0.10 -10.50 -4.62
CA LYS A 342 -0.28 -9.33 -5.49
C LYS A 342 -0.90 -9.79 -6.82
N THR A 343 -1.86 -9.04 -7.37
CA THR A 343 -2.42 -9.36 -8.69
C THR A 343 -1.61 -8.69 -9.78
N LEU A 344 -0.82 -9.47 -10.51
CA LEU A 344 -0.06 -9.04 -11.67
C LEU A 344 -0.86 -9.38 -12.94
N TYR A 345 -1.00 -8.45 -13.88
CA TYR A 345 -1.67 -8.65 -15.18
C TYR A 345 -3.09 -9.28 -15.16
N ARG A 346 -3.80 -9.20 -14.02
CA ARG A 346 -5.12 -9.82 -13.72
C ARG A 346 -5.08 -11.30 -13.31
N GLU A 347 -3.94 -11.79 -12.84
CA GLU A 347 -3.77 -13.10 -12.22
C GLU A 347 -3.18 -12.92 -10.81
N ARG A 348 -3.50 -13.81 -9.87
CA ARG A 348 -3.03 -13.73 -8.47
C ARG A 348 -1.69 -14.45 -8.34
N VAL A 349 -0.65 -13.72 -7.96
CA VAL A 349 0.69 -14.26 -7.70
C VAL A 349 0.99 -14.11 -6.21
N THR A 350 1.30 -15.21 -5.53
CA THR A 350 1.80 -15.21 -4.15
C THR A 350 3.29 -14.93 -4.15
N VAL A 351 3.70 -13.79 -3.60
CA VAL A 351 5.12 -13.45 -3.42
C VAL A 351 5.55 -13.89 -2.03
N MET A 352 6.47 -14.85 -1.94
CA MET A 352 7.16 -15.19 -0.70
C MET A 352 8.01 -14.00 -0.25
N LEU A 353 7.94 -13.65 1.04
CA LEU A 353 8.62 -12.49 1.62
C LEU A 353 9.90 -12.92 2.34
N ASP A 354 10.94 -12.12 2.21
CA ASP A 354 12.13 -12.21 3.06
C ASP A 354 11.81 -11.74 4.51
N PRO A 355 12.71 -11.92 5.49
CA PRO A 355 12.47 -11.50 6.86
C PRO A 355 12.19 -10.00 7.03
N LYS A 356 12.69 -9.13 6.14
CA LYS A 356 12.36 -7.70 6.13
C LYS A 356 10.95 -7.47 5.58
N GLY A 357 10.59 -8.11 4.47
CA GLY A 357 9.25 -8.09 3.90
C GLY A 357 8.18 -8.62 4.85
N ALA A 358 8.44 -9.74 5.55
CA ALA A 358 7.55 -10.29 6.55
C ALA A 358 7.37 -9.35 7.77
N ARG A 359 8.46 -8.69 8.21
CA ARG A 359 8.39 -7.63 9.23
C ARG A 359 7.58 -6.42 8.75
N ALA A 360 7.70 -6.03 7.48
CA ALA A 360 6.90 -4.95 6.90
C ALA A 360 5.41 -5.32 6.77
N ASN A 361 5.10 -6.58 6.46
CA ASN A 361 3.74 -7.14 6.42
C ASN A 361 3.10 -7.20 7.84
N ALA A 362 3.89 -7.54 8.86
CA ALA A 362 3.49 -7.44 10.27
C ALA A 362 3.29 -5.97 10.72
N ASP A 363 4.16 -5.05 10.29
CA ASP A 363 3.99 -3.62 10.51
C ASP A 363 2.71 -3.09 9.81
N GLU A 364 2.37 -3.57 8.60
CA GLU A 364 1.12 -3.28 7.89
C GLU A 364 -0.13 -3.77 8.63
N LEU A 365 -0.08 -4.97 9.24
CA LEU A 365 -1.17 -5.50 10.07
C LEU A 365 -1.43 -4.58 11.28
N ALA A 366 -0.37 -4.19 12.00
CA ALA A 366 -0.47 -3.32 13.18
C ALA A 366 -1.02 -1.92 12.85
N ARG A 367 -0.54 -1.30 11.76
CA ARG A 367 -1.07 -0.01 11.25
C ARG A 367 -2.55 -0.11 10.90
N SER A 368 -2.96 -1.22 10.28
CA SER A 368 -4.34 -1.43 9.82
C SER A 368 -5.30 -1.66 10.99
N LEU A 369 -4.92 -2.51 11.95
CA LEU A 369 -5.67 -2.73 13.19
C LEU A 369 -5.86 -1.42 13.97
N TYR A 370 -4.80 -0.62 14.12
CA TYR A 370 -4.91 0.66 14.83
C TYR A 370 -5.83 1.65 14.10
N SER A 371 -5.70 1.81 12.78
CA SER A 371 -6.52 2.73 12.00
C SER A 371 -8.02 2.37 12.03
N LEU A 372 -8.34 1.08 11.96
CA LEU A 372 -9.72 0.60 12.07
C LEU A 372 -10.27 0.71 13.51
N LEU A 373 -9.43 0.52 14.53
CA LEU A 373 -9.81 0.70 15.94
C LEU A 373 -10.14 2.17 16.24
N VAL A 374 -9.29 3.10 15.78
CA VAL A 374 -9.55 4.54 15.92
C VAL A 374 -10.86 4.91 15.23
N THR A 375 -11.07 4.51 13.96
CA THR A 375 -12.31 4.79 13.24
C THR A 375 -13.55 4.20 13.95
N TRP A 376 -13.46 2.97 14.48
CA TRP A 376 -14.54 2.35 15.24
C TRP A 376 -14.88 3.14 16.51
N VAL A 377 -13.87 3.53 17.31
CA VAL A 377 -14.07 4.31 18.52
C VAL A 377 -14.70 5.67 18.21
N MET A 378 -14.26 6.36 17.15
CA MET A 378 -14.87 7.65 16.78
C MET A 378 -16.32 7.49 16.31
N GLU A 379 -16.65 6.46 15.54
CA GLU A 379 -18.03 6.22 15.09
C GLU A 379 -18.95 5.85 16.27
N GLN A 380 -18.51 4.94 17.16
CA GLN A 380 -19.25 4.61 18.38
C GLN A 380 -19.46 5.84 19.28
N MET A 381 -18.41 6.63 19.49
CA MET A 381 -18.48 7.88 20.24
C MET A 381 -19.50 8.83 19.61
N ASN A 382 -19.36 9.14 18.31
CA ASN A 382 -20.28 10.00 17.57
C ASN A 382 -21.73 9.49 17.60
N SER A 383 -21.97 8.17 17.59
CA SER A 383 -23.31 7.59 17.71
C SER A 383 -24.04 7.93 19.04
N ARG A 384 -23.30 8.34 20.08
CA ARG A 384 -23.82 8.68 21.42
C ARG A 384 -23.92 10.18 21.71
N ILE A 385 -23.34 11.03 20.86
CA ILE A 385 -23.25 12.50 21.09
C ILE A 385 -23.72 13.35 19.90
N SER A 386 -23.87 12.78 18.69
CA SER A 386 -24.28 13.51 17.50
C SER A 386 -25.79 13.41 17.28
N VAL A 387 -26.42 14.55 16.97
CA VAL A 387 -27.85 14.67 16.67
C VAL A 387 -28.08 14.72 15.14
N PRO A 388 -29.22 14.23 14.60
CA PRO A 388 -29.55 14.34 13.19
C PRO A 388 -29.60 15.80 12.71
N SER A 389 -29.15 16.04 11.46
CA SER A 389 -28.95 17.40 10.91
C SER A 389 -30.22 18.25 10.77
N GLU A 390 -31.40 17.64 10.85
CA GLU A 390 -32.70 18.30 10.78
C GLU A 390 -33.05 19.09 12.05
N GLN A 391 -32.47 18.73 13.20
CA GLN A 391 -32.73 19.40 14.48
C GLN A 391 -31.74 20.56 14.76
N ILE A 392 -30.69 20.68 13.96
CA ILE A 392 -29.58 21.62 14.19
C ILE A 392 -29.90 22.96 13.55
N SER A 393 -29.93 24.03 14.36
CA SER A 393 -30.17 25.41 13.89
C SER A 393 -28.87 26.13 13.55
N ASN A 394 -27.84 25.98 14.38
CA ASN A 394 -26.50 26.50 14.10
C ASN A 394 -25.40 25.59 14.66
N THR A 395 -24.16 25.87 14.29
CA THR A 395 -22.97 25.07 14.62
C THR A 395 -21.78 25.95 15.00
N VAL A 396 -20.91 25.41 15.85
CA VAL A 396 -19.58 25.96 16.13
C VAL A 396 -18.54 24.91 15.76
N SER A 397 -17.75 25.18 14.73
CA SER A 397 -16.71 24.28 14.22
C SER A 397 -15.33 24.67 14.75
N MET A 398 -14.58 23.74 15.32
CA MET A 398 -13.17 23.91 15.70
C MET A 398 -12.27 23.07 14.79
N VAL A 399 -11.25 23.70 14.20
CA VAL A 399 -10.34 23.09 13.21
C VAL A 399 -8.90 23.12 13.73
N ASP A 400 -8.40 21.96 14.19
CA ASP A 400 -7.02 21.76 14.67
C ASP A 400 -6.35 20.66 13.83
N PHE A 401 -5.43 21.07 12.96
CA PHE A 401 -4.59 20.14 12.20
C PHE A 401 -3.19 20.03 12.84
N PRO A 402 -2.47 18.92 12.63
CA PRO A 402 -1.07 18.83 13.02
C PRO A 402 -0.31 20.01 12.42
N GLY A 403 0.60 20.60 13.20
CA GLY A 403 1.32 21.76 12.71
C GLY A 403 2.24 21.41 11.54
N PHE A 404 2.54 22.42 10.74
CA PHE A 404 3.46 22.32 9.61
C PHE A 404 4.77 21.58 9.98
N ALA A 405 5.26 20.74 9.07
CA ALA A 405 6.35 19.80 9.31
C ALA A 405 7.47 19.90 8.25
N ASN A 406 8.64 20.37 8.67
CA ASN A 406 9.82 20.53 7.79
C ASN A 406 10.46 19.20 7.40
N PHE A 407 10.26 18.13 8.18
CA PHE A 407 10.84 16.80 7.96
C PHE A 407 9.84 15.68 8.28
N ALA A 408 9.87 14.59 7.50
CA ALA A 408 9.07 13.38 7.74
C ALA A 408 9.59 12.59 8.96
N ALA A 409 9.10 12.92 10.16
CA ALA A 409 9.58 12.33 11.42
C ALA A 409 9.60 10.79 11.44
N THR A 410 8.59 10.13 10.84
CA THR A 410 8.45 8.67 10.77
C THR A 410 9.07 8.03 9.52
N GLY A 411 9.54 8.84 8.57
CA GLY A 411 10.01 8.43 7.24
C GLY A 411 8.97 8.45 6.12
N SER A 412 7.66 8.59 6.43
CA SER A 412 6.62 8.68 5.38
C SER A 412 6.59 10.06 4.74
N SER A 413 6.89 10.11 3.43
CA SER A 413 6.79 11.35 2.64
C SER A 413 5.33 11.73 2.37
N LEU A 414 4.41 10.75 2.30
CA LEU A 414 2.98 11.02 2.13
C LEU A 414 2.38 11.70 3.37
N ASP A 415 2.69 11.22 4.58
CA ASP A 415 2.19 11.80 5.83
C ASP A 415 2.60 13.28 5.94
N GLN A 416 3.86 13.62 5.59
CA GLN A 416 4.35 15.00 5.58
C GLN A 416 3.65 15.85 4.52
N LEU A 417 3.56 15.37 3.27
CA LEU A 417 2.98 16.11 2.14
C LEU A 417 1.51 16.46 2.36
N LEU A 418 0.71 15.51 2.85
CA LEU A 418 -0.71 15.75 3.13
C LEU A 418 -0.89 16.73 4.30
N ASN A 419 -0.08 16.60 5.36
CA ASN A 419 -0.12 17.53 6.49
C ASN A 419 0.22 18.97 6.07
N ASN A 420 1.29 19.15 5.30
CA ASN A 420 1.71 20.48 4.83
C ASN A 420 0.69 21.06 3.84
N THR A 421 0.07 20.23 2.98
CA THR A 421 -1.04 20.64 2.10
C THR A 421 -2.26 21.14 2.91
N ALA A 422 -2.59 20.51 4.03
CA ALA A 422 -3.67 20.99 4.90
C ALA A 422 -3.33 22.35 5.53
N ASN A 423 -2.09 22.53 6.00
CA ASN A 423 -1.63 23.81 6.55
C ASN A 423 -1.67 24.93 5.48
N GLU A 424 -1.23 24.68 4.24
CA GLU A 424 -1.40 25.62 3.11
C GLU A 424 -2.87 25.99 2.87
N SER A 425 -3.77 25.01 2.93
CA SER A 425 -5.20 25.24 2.73
C SER A 425 -5.82 26.11 3.84
N LEU A 426 -5.38 25.96 5.09
CA LEU A 426 -5.84 26.76 6.22
C LEU A 426 -5.26 28.19 6.20
N ILE A 427 -3.99 28.35 5.82
CA ILE A 427 -3.36 29.68 5.63
C ILE A 427 -4.04 30.43 4.48
N SER A 428 -4.32 29.75 3.36
CA SER A 428 -5.06 30.34 2.24
C SER A 428 -6.45 30.83 2.67
N PHE A 429 -7.21 30.02 3.43
CA PHE A 429 -8.51 30.43 3.96
C PHE A 429 -8.42 31.62 4.92
N CYS A 430 -7.34 31.70 5.73
CA CYS A 430 -7.07 32.85 6.60
C CYS A 430 -6.80 34.13 5.79
N GLN A 431 -6.01 34.05 4.72
CA GLN A 431 -5.72 35.18 3.83
C GLN A 431 -6.96 35.61 3.03
N GLU A 432 -7.71 34.66 2.49
CA GLU A 432 -9.00 34.88 1.82
C GLU A 432 -9.98 35.63 2.74
N SER A 433 -10.01 35.29 4.03
CA SER A 433 -10.89 35.93 5.04
C SER A 433 -10.49 37.37 5.38
N PHE A 434 -9.22 37.64 5.70
CA PHE A 434 -8.77 38.98 6.13
C PHE A 434 -8.55 39.97 4.98
N PHE A 435 -8.20 39.50 3.78
CA PHE A 435 -7.87 40.37 2.65
C PHE A 435 -8.97 40.37 1.58
N GLN A 436 -9.36 39.21 1.04
CA GLN A 436 -10.21 39.15 -0.16
C GLN A 436 -11.69 39.39 0.15
N ARG A 437 -12.26 38.64 1.11
CA ARG A 437 -13.71 38.69 1.42
C ARG A 437 -14.16 40.09 1.87
N GLN A 438 -13.40 40.73 2.76
CA GLN A 438 -13.71 42.07 3.23
C GLN A 438 -13.65 43.12 2.11
N ILE A 439 -12.67 43.04 1.20
CA ILE A 439 -12.56 44.01 0.09
C ILE A 439 -13.80 43.93 -0.81
N GLN A 440 -14.25 42.72 -1.17
CA GLN A 440 -15.46 42.53 -1.99
C GLN A 440 -16.73 43.08 -1.32
N GLU A 441 -16.91 42.89 -0.02
CA GLU A 441 -18.05 43.45 0.72
C GLU A 441 -18.00 44.98 0.81
N LEU A 442 -16.81 45.58 0.83
CA LEU A 442 -16.61 47.03 0.95
C LEU A 442 -16.69 47.75 -0.41
N GLU A 443 -16.14 47.16 -1.47
CA GLU A 443 -16.27 47.67 -2.85
C GLU A 443 -17.72 47.67 -3.32
N ALA A 444 -18.52 46.67 -2.92
CA ALA A 444 -19.96 46.62 -3.18
C ALA A 444 -20.78 47.73 -2.48
N GLU A 445 -20.20 48.35 -1.45
CA GLU A 445 -20.78 49.45 -0.66
C GLU A 445 -20.06 50.79 -0.92
N GLU A 446 -19.36 50.89 -2.06
CA GLU A 446 -18.59 52.06 -2.54
C GLU A 446 -17.40 52.49 -1.64
N ILE A 447 -17.01 51.66 -0.66
CA ILE A 447 -15.89 51.90 0.25
C ILE A 447 -14.60 51.36 -0.36
N SER A 448 -13.86 52.23 -1.06
CA SER A 448 -12.50 51.92 -1.50
C SER A 448 -11.49 51.93 -0.34
N LEU A 449 -10.48 51.07 -0.45
CA LEU A 449 -9.40 50.89 0.53
C LEU A 449 -8.03 50.97 -0.15
N PRO A 450 -6.96 51.39 0.54
CA PRO A 450 -5.62 51.35 -0.02
C PRO A 450 -5.17 49.88 -0.24
N PRO A 451 -4.65 49.53 -1.43
CA PRO A 451 -4.17 48.17 -1.69
C PRO A 451 -2.92 47.89 -0.86
N MET A 452 -2.91 46.74 -0.17
CA MET A 452 -1.77 46.25 0.59
C MET A 452 -1.25 44.96 -0.02
N ALA A 453 0.06 44.86 -0.20
CA ALA A 453 0.72 43.63 -0.62
C ALA A 453 0.75 42.63 0.55
N PHE A 454 0.34 41.40 0.27
CA PHE A 454 0.47 40.25 1.17
C PHE A 454 1.02 39.05 0.39
N TYR A 455 1.57 38.05 1.09
CA TYR A 455 2.05 36.82 0.47
C TYR A 455 0.87 35.94 0.02
N ASP A 456 0.60 35.87 -1.29
CA ASP A 456 -0.45 34.99 -1.83
C ASP A 456 0.04 33.55 -2.02
N ASN A 457 -0.51 32.61 -1.25
CA ASN A 457 -0.21 31.18 -1.40
C ASN A 457 -1.13 30.43 -2.40
N THR A 458 -2.04 31.12 -3.09
CA THR A 458 -3.00 30.51 -4.04
C THR A 458 -2.32 29.70 -5.14
N ALA A 459 -1.11 30.11 -5.57
CA ALA A 459 -0.29 29.33 -6.48
C ALA A 459 0.06 27.94 -5.92
N VAL A 460 0.48 27.84 -4.66
CA VAL A 460 0.83 26.58 -3.98
C VAL A 460 -0.42 25.70 -3.81
N LYS A 461 -1.51 26.29 -3.29
CA LYS A 461 -2.80 25.60 -3.09
C LYS A 461 -3.35 25.04 -4.40
N THR A 462 -3.37 25.82 -5.48
CA THR A 462 -3.85 25.34 -6.78
C THR A 462 -2.92 24.31 -7.40
N GLY A 463 -1.59 24.46 -7.28
CA GLY A 463 -0.61 23.46 -7.70
C GLY A 463 -0.80 22.09 -7.04
N LEU A 464 -1.15 22.08 -5.76
CA LEU A 464 -1.43 20.86 -4.97
C LEU A 464 -2.82 20.26 -5.26
N MET A 465 -3.86 21.10 -5.16
CA MET A 465 -5.25 20.67 -4.95
C MET A 465 -6.18 20.72 -6.18
N LYS A 466 -5.74 21.32 -7.30
CA LYS A 466 -6.59 21.48 -8.51
C LYS A 466 -7.08 20.11 -9.03
N PRO A 467 -8.38 19.93 -9.31
CA PRO A 467 -8.88 18.65 -9.81
C PRO A 467 -8.20 18.24 -11.12
N GLY A 468 -7.78 16.97 -11.20
CA GLY A 468 -7.18 16.34 -12.38
C GLY A 468 -5.76 16.78 -12.76
N ASN A 469 -5.39 18.04 -12.50
CA ASN A 469 -4.09 18.62 -12.89
C ASN A 469 -3.21 19.06 -11.70
N GLY A 470 -3.71 19.06 -10.46
CA GLY A 470 -2.91 19.29 -9.26
C GLY A 470 -2.09 18.06 -8.85
N LEU A 471 -0.98 18.28 -8.15
CA LEU A 471 0.01 17.25 -7.78
C LEU A 471 -0.64 16.01 -7.13
N LEU A 472 -1.54 16.21 -6.17
CA LEU A 472 -2.19 15.11 -5.46
C LEU A 472 -3.22 14.36 -6.33
N SER A 473 -3.82 15.02 -7.32
CA SER A 473 -4.65 14.34 -8.34
C SER A 473 -3.81 13.51 -9.30
N ILE A 474 -2.60 13.97 -9.63
CA ILE A 474 -1.66 13.26 -10.51
C ILE A 474 -1.10 12.02 -9.80
N LEU A 475 -0.78 12.13 -8.50
CA LEU A 475 -0.33 11.01 -7.66
C LEU A 475 -1.36 9.88 -7.66
N ASP A 476 -2.64 10.22 -7.47
CA ASP A 476 -3.74 9.25 -7.45
C ASP A 476 -3.98 8.60 -8.82
N ASP A 477 -3.89 9.39 -9.90
CA ASP A 477 -4.02 8.90 -11.27
C ASP A 477 -2.84 8.01 -11.71
N GLN A 478 -1.60 8.28 -11.26
CA GLN A 478 -0.46 7.40 -11.56
C GLN A 478 -0.52 6.09 -10.74
N MET A 479 -0.91 6.16 -9.46
CA MET A 479 -1.12 4.99 -8.61
C MET A 479 -2.19 4.06 -9.21
N ARG A 480 -3.35 4.62 -9.57
CA ARG A 480 -4.46 3.88 -10.22
C ARG A 480 -4.09 3.28 -11.58
N ARG A 481 -3.06 3.79 -12.26
CA ARG A 481 -2.53 3.25 -13.53
C ARG A 481 -1.44 2.20 -13.35
N GLY A 482 -1.08 1.83 -12.12
CA GLY A 482 0.00 0.89 -11.83
C GLY A 482 1.36 1.37 -12.35
N LYS A 483 1.63 2.67 -12.23
CA LYS A 483 2.89 3.30 -12.66
C LYS A 483 3.96 3.21 -11.56
N THR A 484 5.22 3.38 -11.94
CA THR A 484 6.34 3.42 -10.99
C THR A 484 6.59 4.84 -10.49
N ASP A 485 7.20 4.96 -9.31
CA ASP A 485 7.53 6.24 -8.68
C ASP A 485 8.33 7.17 -9.63
N MET A 486 9.27 6.60 -10.39
CA MET A 486 10.07 7.34 -11.38
C MET A 486 9.22 7.86 -12.57
N GLN A 487 8.19 7.11 -12.98
CA GLN A 487 7.23 7.57 -14.00
C GLN A 487 6.29 8.65 -13.46
N PHE A 488 6.00 8.64 -12.16
CA PHE A 488 5.30 9.74 -11.50
C PHE A 488 6.16 11.01 -11.43
N LEU A 489 7.46 10.93 -11.09
CA LEU A 489 8.36 12.08 -11.17
C LEU A 489 8.48 12.63 -12.60
N GLU A 490 8.55 11.76 -13.63
CA GLU A 490 8.50 12.19 -15.03
C GLU A 490 7.17 12.90 -15.39
N ALA A 491 6.04 12.46 -14.81
CA ALA A 491 4.73 13.08 -14.99
C ALA A 491 4.58 14.43 -14.25
N ILE A 492 5.18 14.60 -13.05
CA ILE A 492 5.36 15.91 -12.41
C ILE A 492 6.15 16.81 -13.36
N ARG A 493 7.32 16.32 -13.83
CA ARG A 493 8.26 17.10 -14.63
C ARG A 493 7.60 17.67 -15.90
N LYS A 494 6.91 16.82 -16.69
CA LYS A 494 6.20 17.26 -17.91
C LYS A 494 5.15 18.36 -17.67
N ARG A 495 4.62 18.49 -16.45
CA ARG A 495 3.53 19.41 -16.08
C ARG A 495 4.00 20.69 -15.37
N PHE A 496 4.98 20.59 -14.48
CA PHE A 496 5.40 21.70 -13.60
C PHE A 496 6.76 22.30 -13.98
N ASP A 497 7.68 21.53 -14.58
CA ASP A 497 9.03 22.01 -14.97
C ASP A 497 8.94 23.24 -15.89
N GLY A 498 9.58 24.35 -15.48
CA GLY A 498 9.53 25.65 -16.15
C GLY A 498 8.16 26.34 -16.25
N LYS A 499 7.07 25.73 -15.75
CA LYS A 499 5.68 26.15 -15.98
C LYS A 499 4.95 26.66 -14.74
N HIS A 500 5.36 26.22 -13.55
CA HIS A 500 4.70 26.54 -12.31
C HIS A 500 5.71 27.06 -11.28
N GLN A 501 5.32 28.09 -10.53
CA GLN A 501 6.24 28.76 -9.61
C GLN A 501 6.47 27.96 -8.33
N ALA A 502 5.46 27.25 -7.81
CA ALA A 502 5.51 26.65 -6.48
C ALA A 502 6.12 25.23 -6.42
N ILE A 503 6.12 24.48 -7.52
CA ILE A 503 6.53 23.06 -7.53
C ILE A 503 7.71 22.88 -8.49
N VAL A 504 8.86 22.47 -7.96
CA VAL A 504 10.11 22.25 -8.71
C VAL A 504 10.42 20.75 -8.73
N PRO A 505 10.32 20.07 -9.88
CA PRO A 505 10.64 18.65 -10.00
C PRO A 505 12.16 18.42 -9.93
N GLY A 506 12.59 17.45 -9.12
CA GLY A 506 14.01 17.09 -9.02
C GLY A 506 14.54 16.34 -10.24
N SER A 507 15.87 16.23 -10.32
CA SER A 507 16.55 15.57 -11.44
C SER A 507 16.41 14.04 -11.40
N LEU A 508 15.99 13.47 -12.53
CA LEU A 508 15.92 12.02 -12.78
C LEU A 508 17.31 11.35 -12.84
N THR A 509 18.37 12.14 -13.08
CA THR A 509 19.75 11.69 -13.13
C THR A 509 20.66 12.56 -12.26
N VAL A 510 21.71 11.94 -11.72
CA VAL A 510 22.77 12.59 -10.95
C VAL A 510 24.11 12.24 -11.60
N VAL A 511 24.98 13.24 -11.71
CA VAL A 511 26.37 13.08 -12.12
C VAL A 511 27.18 12.89 -10.84
N GLN A 512 27.67 11.68 -10.59
CA GLN A 512 28.39 11.36 -9.35
C GLN A 512 29.77 12.04 -9.32
N PRO A 513 30.27 12.53 -8.17
CA PRO A 513 31.61 13.09 -8.08
C PRO A 513 32.68 12.12 -8.58
N GLY A 514 33.42 12.52 -9.62
CA GLY A 514 34.42 11.67 -10.30
C GLY A 514 33.93 10.88 -11.51
N SER A 515 32.64 10.93 -11.84
CA SER A 515 32.05 10.35 -13.06
C SER A 515 31.39 11.43 -13.91
N ASN A 516 31.74 11.50 -15.20
CA ASN A 516 31.07 12.40 -16.15
C ASN A 516 29.77 11.81 -16.74
N PHE A 517 29.36 10.61 -16.31
CA PHE A 517 28.17 9.95 -16.85
C PHE A 517 26.92 10.26 -16.00
N PRO A 518 25.78 10.62 -16.62
CA PRO A 518 24.53 10.84 -15.92
C PRO A 518 23.94 9.51 -15.46
N THR A 519 24.16 9.14 -14.20
CA THR A 519 23.56 7.95 -13.57
C THR A 519 22.12 8.21 -13.17
N PRO A 520 21.21 7.22 -13.15
CA PRO A 520 19.86 7.41 -12.64
C PRO A 520 19.91 7.78 -11.15
N ASN A 521 19.07 8.73 -10.74
CA ASN A 521 19.03 9.20 -9.35
C ASN A 521 18.49 8.09 -8.43
N THR A 522 19.28 7.67 -7.44
CA THR A 522 18.91 6.64 -6.45
C THR A 522 17.95 7.16 -5.38
N SER A 523 17.88 8.48 -5.17
CA SER A 523 16.97 9.14 -4.22
C SER A 523 16.23 10.28 -4.93
N PRO A 524 15.23 9.96 -5.77
CA PRO A 524 14.43 10.97 -6.48
C PRO A 524 13.61 11.82 -5.50
N THR A 525 13.69 13.14 -5.64
CA THR A 525 12.92 14.12 -4.85
C THR A 525 12.17 15.10 -5.75
N PHE A 526 11.26 15.88 -5.15
CA PHE A 526 10.75 17.12 -5.71
C PHE A 526 10.56 18.16 -4.60
N THR A 527 10.78 19.43 -4.94
CA THR A 527 10.69 20.55 -4.01
C THR A 527 9.34 21.25 -4.14
N ILE A 528 8.71 21.60 -3.02
CA ILE A 528 7.59 22.55 -2.98
C ILE A 528 7.99 23.77 -2.19
N ARG A 529 7.72 24.95 -2.75
CA ARG A 529 7.94 26.26 -2.14
C ARG A 529 6.69 26.63 -1.33
N HIS A 530 6.74 26.33 -0.04
CA HIS A 530 5.66 26.54 0.94
C HIS A 530 5.70 27.95 1.54
N PHE A 531 4.65 28.34 2.27
CA PHE A 531 4.58 29.64 2.96
C PHE A 531 5.74 29.89 3.95
N THR A 532 6.38 28.82 4.45
CA THR A 532 7.54 28.91 5.36
C THR A 532 8.91 28.68 4.67
N GLY A 533 8.92 28.41 3.36
CA GLY A 533 10.14 28.10 2.60
C GLY A 533 10.07 26.78 1.80
N ASP A 534 11.20 26.42 1.20
CA ASP A 534 11.31 25.31 0.24
C ASP A 534 11.55 23.96 0.95
N ILE A 535 10.82 22.91 0.54
CA ILE A 535 10.89 21.56 1.15
C ILE A 535 10.97 20.48 0.08
N ASP A 536 11.95 19.59 0.22
CA ASP A 536 12.11 18.40 -0.60
C ASP A 536 11.33 17.20 -0.03
N TYR A 537 10.54 16.56 -0.88
CA TYR A 537 9.82 15.32 -0.60
C TYR A 537 10.45 14.16 -1.40
N SER A 538 10.62 13.00 -0.78
CA SER A 538 11.07 11.79 -1.50
C SER A 538 9.93 11.19 -2.33
N VAL A 539 10.27 10.66 -3.50
CA VAL A 539 9.33 9.95 -4.38
C VAL A 539 9.36 8.43 -4.11
N GLU A 540 10.39 7.92 -3.42
CA GLU A 540 10.57 6.50 -3.13
C GLU A 540 9.38 5.91 -2.34
N GLY A 541 8.70 4.93 -2.92
CA GLY A 541 7.55 4.24 -2.31
C GLY A 541 6.26 5.06 -2.27
N LEU A 542 6.25 6.30 -2.75
CA LEU A 542 5.15 7.25 -2.57
C LEU A 542 3.84 6.78 -3.22
N LEU A 543 3.90 6.00 -4.31
CA LEU A 543 2.70 5.41 -4.93
C LEU A 543 2.15 4.21 -4.13
N GLU A 544 2.99 3.40 -3.48
CA GLU A 544 2.52 2.30 -2.60
C GLU A 544 2.02 2.86 -1.26
N GLU A 545 2.64 3.93 -0.73
CA GLU A 545 2.08 4.71 0.39
C GLU A 545 0.71 5.29 0.04
N ASN A 546 0.51 5.89 -1.13
CA ASN A 546 -0.79 6.48 -1.51
C ASN A 546 -1.89 5.43 -1.76
N ALA A 547 -1.52 4.21 -2.15
CA ALA A 547 -2.48 3.16 -2.44
C ALA A 547 -3.17 2.59 -1.18
N GLU A 548 -2.51 2.68 -0.01
CA GLU A 548 -2.98 2.20 1.31
C GLU A 548 -3.57 0.77 1.34
N LEU A 549 -3.02 -0.11 0.51
CA LEU A 549 -3.51 -1.47 0.27
C LEU A 549 -3.18 -2.42 1.44
N ILE A 550 -4.23 -3.00 2.02
CA ILE A 550 -4.19 -4.21 2.84
C ILE A 550 -4.24 -5.42 1.91
N SER A 551 -3.41 -6.45 2.17
CA SER A 551 -3.42 -7.69 1.37
C SER A 551 -4.74 -8.46 1.46
N GLY A 552 -5.10 -9.14 0.37
CA GLY A 552 -6.22 -10.10 0.35
C GLY A 552 -6.04 -11.27 1.31
N ASP A 553 -4.79 -11.63 1.65
CA ASP A 553 -4.48 -12.74 2.56
C ASP A 553 -4.78 -12.36 4.02
N MET A 554 -4.40 -11.16 4.44
CA MET A 554 -4.79 -10.59 5.74
C MET A 554 -6.31 -10.45 5.82
N MET A 555 -6.95 -9.96 4.74
CA MET A 555 -8.42 -9.89 4.64
C MET A 555 -9.12 -11.26 4.69
N HIS A 556 -8.45 -12.33 4.28
CA HIS A 556 -8.95 -13.70 4.39
C HIS A 556 -8.80 -14.24 5.81
N LEU A 557 -7.62 -14.09 6.42
CA LEU A 557 -7.35 -14.43 7.83
C LEU A 557 -8.35 -13.74 8.77
N LEU A 558 -8.57 -12.44 8.57
CA LEU A 558 -9.46 -11.64 9.40
C LEU A 558 -10.96 -11.88 9.08
N LYS A 559 -11.26 -12.74 8.09
CA LYS A 559 -12.58 -13.31 7.83
C LYS A 559 -12.76 -14.69 8.47
N SER A 560 -11.69 -15.47 8.70
CA SER A 560 -11.74 -16.70 9.51
C SER A 560 -11.68 -16.43 11.02
N ALA A 561 -11.37 -15.20 11.43
CA ALA A 561 -11.43 -14.70 12.80
C ALA A 561 -12.78 -15.00 13.48
N GLN A 562 -12.74 -15.73 14.61
CA GLN A 562 -13.91 -16.06 15.43
C GLN A 562 -14.24 -14.98 16.48
N ALA A 563 -13.34 -14.04 16.74
CA ALA A 563 -13.53 -12.98 17.73
C ALA A 563 -14.61 -11.97 17.28
N PRO A 564 -15.73 -11.80 18.02
CA PRO A 564 -16.85 -10.94 17.58
C PRO A 564 -16.46 -9.48 17.38
N PHE A 565 -15.59 -8.94 18.24
CA PHE A 565 -15.09 -7.57 18.13
C PHE A 565 -14.26 -7.36 16.86
N VAL A 566 -13.46 -8.36 16.45
CA VAL A 566 -12.69 -8.35 15.20
C VAL A 566 -13.62 -8.39 13.99
N GLN A 567 -14.66 -9.23 14.00
CA GLN A 567 -15.65 -9.26 12.92
C GLN A 567 -16.38 -7.91 12.76
N GLN A 568 -16.74 -7.25 13.88
CA GLN A 568 -17.27 -5.88 13.85
C GLN A 568 -16.25 -4.87 13.29
N LEU A 569 -14.99 -4.98 13.70
CA LEU A 569 -13.89 -4.10 13.26
C LEU A 569 -13.69 -4.15 11.73
N PHE A 570 -13.69 -5.35 11.14
CA PHE A 570 -13.55 -5.56 9.69
C PHE A 570 -14.90 -5.55 8.93
N GLY A 571 -16.02 -5.31 9.61
CA GLY A 571 -17.35 -5.12 9.04
C GLY A 571 -17.68 -3.68 8.61
N GLN A 572 -16.89 -2.69 9.04
CA GLN A 572 -17.16 -1.26 8.87
C GLN A 572 -17.20 -0.79 7.39
N GLU A 573 -18.05 0.19 7.09
CA GLU A 573 -18.07 0.91 5.80
C GLU A 573 -16.75 1.65 5.47
N ALA A 574 -15.95 1.94 6.50
CA ALA A 574 -14.62 2.55 6.36
C ALA A 574 -13.60 1.64 5.64
N LEU A 575 -13.90 0.35 5.45
CA LEU A 575 -13.02 -0.63 4.82
C LEU A 575 -13.52 -0.99 3.41
N GLN A 576 -12.94 -0.35 2.39
CA GLN A 576 -13.32 -0.55 0.99
C GLN A 576 -12.67 -1.82 0.44
N LYS A 577 -13.47 -2.87 0.23
CA LYS A 577 -13.02 -4.21 -0.21
C LYS A 577 -13.05 -4.31 -1.73
N MET A 578 -11.92 -4.60 -2.36
CA MET A 578 -11.79 -4.72 -3.81
C MET A 578 -11.93 -6.19 -4.23
N SER A 579 -13.01 -6.52 -4.92
CA SER A 579 -13.24 -7.87 -5.44
C SER A 579 -12.58 -8.11 -6.80
N HIS A 580 -12.24 -9.36 -7.08
CA HIS A 580 -11.60 -9.76 -8.33
C HIS A 580 -12.54 -9.50 -9.54
N PRO A 581 -12.07 -8.92 -10.67
CA PRO A 581 -12.96 -8.57 -11.78
C PRO A 581 -13.71 -9.75 -12.43
N LYS A 582 -13.18 -10.98 -12.32
CA LYS A 582 -13.87 -12.21 -12.76
C LYS A 582 -14.74 -12.83 -11.64
N GLU A 583 -14.39 -12.61 -10.38
CA GLU A 583 -14.95 -13.32 -9.21
C GLU A 583 -15.33 -12.32 -8.10
N LYS A 584 -16.57 -11.85 -8.12
CA LYS A 584 -17.06 -10.81 -7.19
C LYS A 584 -17.03 -11.24 -5.70
N SER A 585 -16.91 -12.53 -5.41
CA SER A 585 -16.79 -13.11 -4.08
C SER A 585 -15.35 -13.10 -3.53
N ALA A 586 -14.33 -13.06 -4.39
CA ALA A 586 -12.92 -13.10 -4.01
C ALA A 586 -12.38 -11.69 -3.75
N ILE A 587 -12.04 -11.38 -2.49
CA ILE A 587 -11.41 -10.11 -2.12
C ILE A 587 -9.92 -10.20 -2.48
N VAL A 588 -9.46 -9.29 -3.35
CA VAL A 588 -8.05 -9.20 -3.79
C VAL A 588 -7.24 -8.35 -2.83
N GLN A 589 -7.78 -7.20 -2.44
CA GLN A 589 -7.17 -6.15 -1.62
C GLN A 589 -8.28 -5.40 -0.88
N ALA A 590 -7.92 -4.62 0.14
CA ALA A 590 -8.81 -3.62 0.73
C ALA A 590 -8.05 -2.32 1.04
N THR A 591 -8.76 -1.20 1.15
CA THR A 591 -8.20 0.07 1.64
C THR A 591 -9.01 0.60 2.81
N VAL A 592 -8.32 1.21 3.79
CA VAL A 592 -8.97 1.96 4.86
C VAL A 592 -9.25 3.37 4.35
N SER A 593 -10.44 3.92 4.62
CA SER A 593 -10.76 5.28 4.19
C SER A 593 -10.04 6.32 5.06
N SER A 594 -9.39 7.30 4.42
CA SER A 594 -8.62 8.35 5.12
C SER A 594 -9.47 9.58 5.50
N LYS A 595 -10.71 9.62 5.01
CA LYS A 595 -11.78 10.55 5.39
C LYS A 595 -12.67 9.94 6.48
N PRO A 596 -13.34 10.74 7.32
CA PRO A 596 -14.33 10.24 8.28
C PRO A 596 -15.53 9.57 7.57
N THR A 597 -16.17 8.65 8.29
CA THR A 597 -17.46 8.02 7.93
C THR A 597 -18.59 9.06 7.81
N ARG A 598 -18.64 10.00 8.76
CA ARG A 598 -19.65 11.06 8.84
C ARG A 598 -19.19 12.33 8.13
N GLN A 599 -20.14 13.00 7.49
CA GLN A 599 -19.98 14.35 6.95
C GLN A 599 -20.40 15.43 7.97
N PRO A 600 -19.80 16.63 7.94
CA PRO A 600 -20.26 17.80 8.71
C PRO A 600 -21.73 18.15 8.40
N SER A 601 -22.45 18.71 9.37
CA SER A 601 -23.88 19.04 9.19
C SER A 601 -24.09 20.17 8.17
N LEU A 602 -23.19 21.16 8.13
CA LEU A 602 -23.20 22.25 7.14
C LEU A 602 -22.89 21.77 5.70
N ALA A 603 -22.32 20.58 5.53
CA ALA A 603 -22.14 19.93 4.24
C ALA A 603 -23.39 19.15 3.79
N LYS A 604 -24.30 18.82 4.71
CA LYS A 604 -25.59 18.14 4.43
C LYS A 604 -26.74 19.12 4.17
N ARG A 605 -26.66 20.35 4.68
CA ARG A 605 -27.63 21.42 4.38
C ARG A 605 -27.59 21.75 2.89
N LYS A 606 -28.65 21.39 2.17
CA LYS A 606 -28.97 22.01 0.87
C LYS A 606 -29.08 23.53 1.06
N ALA A 607 -28.67 24.30 0.07
CA ALA A 607 -28.80 25.74 0.10
C ALA A 607 -30.29 26.16 0.00
N ASP A 608 -30.92 26.49 1.13
CA ASP A 608 -32.19 27.21 1.13
C ASP A 608 -31.97 28.58 0.48
N LYS A 609 -32.57 28.79 -0.70
CA LYS A 609 -32.39 30.01 -1.50
C LYS A 609 -33.06 31.28 -0.90
N THR A 610 -33.52 31.21 0.35
CA THR A 610 -34.19 32.30 1.07
C THR A 610 -33.73 32.35 2.53
N GLY A 611 -32.58 32.98 2.78
CA GLY A 611 -32.21 33.39 4.14
C GLY A 611 -33.27 34.36 4.69
N ARG A 612 -33.73 34.13 5.93
CA ARG A 612 -34.92 34.82 6.50
C ARG A 612 -34.76 36.33 6.75
N PHE A 613 -33.60 36.89 6.40
CA PHE A 613 -33.23 38.31 6.49
C PHE A 613 -32.76 38.89 5.15
N GLY A 614 -33.20 38.34 4.01
CA GLY A 614 -33.14 39.00 2.70
C GLY A 614 -31.78 39.04 1.99
N ARG A 615 -30.68 38.63 2.63
CA ARG A 615 -29.36 38.56 1.98
C ARG A 615 -29.29 37.38 1.00
N GLN A 616 -29.13 37.67 -0.30
CA GLN A 616 -28.60 36.70 -1.25
C GLN A 616 -27.14 36.40 -0.89
N LEU A 617 -26.76 35.12 -0.85
CA LEU A 617 -25.35 34.71 -0.88
C LEU A 617 -24.80 34.94 -2.30
N ASN A 618 -23.53 35.29 -2.40
CA ASN A 618 -22.95 35.89 -3.60
C ASN A 618 -23.00 34.94 -4.82
N VAL A 619 -23.34 35.50 -5.99
CA VAL A 619 -23.54 34.76 -7.26
C VAL A 619 -22.32 33.94 -7.70
N PHE A 620 -21.11 34.32 -7.27
CA PHE A 620 -19.86 33.63 -7.62
C PHE A 620 -19.58 32.35 -6.83
N ASP A 621 -20.35 32.03 -5.79
CA ASP A 621 -20.22 30.73 -5.11
C ASP A 621 -20.69 29.55 -6.00
N GLU A 622 -21.51 29.77 -7.05
CA GLU A 622 -22.04 28.67 -7.87
C GLU A 622 -20.96 27.85 -8.60
N GLU A 623 -19.81 28.40 -8.99
CA GLU A 623 -18.72 27.58 -9.59
C GLU A 623 -18.03 26.70 -8.53
N ALA A 624 -17.70 27.25 -7.36
CA ALA A 624 -17.07 26.49 -6.28
C ALA A 624 -18.02 25.45 -5.65
N ILE A 625 -19.31 25.77 -5.59
CA ILE A 625 -20.36 24.85 -5.11
C ILE A 625 -20.67 23.79 -6.16
N SER A 626 -20.77 24.09 -7.46
CA SER A 626 -21.11 23.07 -8.46
C SER A 626 -20.00 22.04 -8.68
N ASP A 627 -18.72 22.43 -8.60
CA ASP A 627 -17.58 21.49 -8.64
C ASP A 627 -17.50 20.61 -7.36
N ALA A 628 -18.10 21.05 -6.25
CA ALA A 628 -18.31 20.25 -5.05
C ALA A 628 -19.55 19.35 -5.15
N GLU A 629 -20.72 19.91 -5.48
CA GLU A 629 -22.00 19.22 -5.55
C GLU A 629 -22.03 18.13 -6.62
N SER A 630 -21.36 18.32 -7.77
CA SER A 630 -21.17 17.27 -8.79
C SER A 630 -20.36 16.05 -8.29
N ASN A 631 -19.53 16.23 -7.26
CA ASN A 631 -18.79 15.15 -6.58
C ASN A 631 -19.49 14.65 -5.29
N ILE A 632 -20.42 15.43 -4.73
CA ILE A 632 -21.18 15.11 -3.51
C ILE A 632 -22.53 14.44 -3.82
N SER A 633 -23.12 14.68 -5.00
CA SER A 633 -24.40 14.13 -5.41
C SER A 633 -24.31 12.62 -5.63
N GLY A 634 -24.59 11.85 -4.57
CA GLY A 634 -24.63 10.39 -4.55
C GLY A 634 -25.78 9.75 -5.35
N THR A 635 -26.19 10.34 -6.48
CA THR A 635 -27.10 9.75 -7.46
C THR A 635 -26.44 8.57 -8.16
N LYS A 636 -26.37 7.43 -7.44
CA LYS A 636 -25.87 6.15 -7.91
C LYS A 636 -26.57 5.72 -9.21
N LYS A 637 -25.99 6.04 -10.37
CA LYS A 637 -26.35 5.37 -11.63
C LYS A 637 -25.95 3.89 -11.49
N PRO A 638 -26.89 2.93 -11.54
CA PRO A 638 -26.57 1.52 -11.35
C PRO A 638 -25.82 0.99 -12.57
N GLY A 639 -24.48 0.92 -12.51
CA GLY A 639 -23.68 0.33 -13.58
C GLY A 639 -22.18 0.65 -13.57
N GLU A 640 -21.77 1.82 -13.07
CA GLU A 640 -20.34 2.15 -13.03
C GLU A 640 -19.62 1.51 -11.83
N SER A 641 -18.53 0.79 -12.10
CA SER A 641 -17.66 0.25 -11.06
C SER A 641 -16.93 1.38 -10.32
N GLN A 642 -16.83 1.28 -8.99
CA GLN A 642 -16.12 2.26 -8.18
C GLN A 642 -14.66 2.38 -8.64
N LYS A 643 -14.29 3.57 -9.12
CA LYS A 643 -12.90 3.89 -9.47
C LYS A 643 -12.12 4.04 -8.17
N GLN A 644 -11.08 3.22 -8.00
CA GLN A 644 -10.16 3.28 -6.88
C GLN A 644 -9.64 4.71 -6.67
N THR A 645 -9.69 5.18 -5.42
CA THR A 645 -9.12 6.46 -4.97
C THR A 645 -8.23 6.19 -3.76
N GLY A 646 -6.98 6.63 -3.83
CA GLY A 646 -5.99 6.50 -2.76
C GLY A 646 -6.14 7.56 -1.68
N ALA A 647 -5.22 7.54 -0.72
CA ALA A 647 -5.26 8.43 0.44
C ALA A 647 -5.27 9.91 0.06
N ALA A 648 -4.48 10.32 -0.93
CA ALA A 648 -4.43 11.69 -1.41
C ALA A 648 -5.76 12.13 -2.03
N GLY A 649 -6.35 11.33 -2.92
CA GLY A 649 -7.64 11.64 -3.54
C GLY A 649 -8.78 11.78 -2.51
N GLN A 650 -8.82 10.86 -1.54
CA GLN A 650 -9.77 10.90 -0.43
C GLN A 650 -9.54 12.11 0.50
N PHE A 651 -8.28 12.47 0.76
CA PHE A 651 -7.92 13.61 1.60
C PHE A 651 -8.22 14.96 0.93
N ILE A 652 -7.99 15.12 -0.38
CA ILE A 652 -8.44 16.31 -1.15
C ILE A 652 -9.95 16.49 -1.00
N SER A 653 -10.73 15.43 -1.21
CA SER A 653 -12.19 15.46 -1.05
C SER A 653 -12.58 15.90 0.35
N SER A 654 -11.91 15.36 1.38
CA SER A 654 -12.16 15.74 2.77
C SER A 654 -11.80 17.20 3.08
N LEU A 655 -10.66 17.70 2.61
CA LEU A 655 -10.25 19.09 2.82
C LEU A 655 -11.23 20.07 2.16
N ARG A 656 -11.70 19.79 0.93
CA ARG A 656 -12.71 20.62 0.26
C ARG A 656 -14.04 20.66 1.02
N THR A 657 -14.44 19.56 1.68
CA THR A 657 -15.62 19.56 2.55
C THR A 657 -15.43 20.44 3.79
N ILE A 658 -14.22 20.48 4.37
CA ILE A 658 -13.88 21.38 5.49
C ILE A 658 -13.88 22.84 4.99
N GLU A 659 -13.23 23.14 3.86
CA GLU A 659 -13.17 24.47 3.26
C GLU A 659 -14.57 25.04 2.93
N SER A 660 -15.43 24.24 2.30
CA SER A 660 -16.84 24.59 2.05
C SER A 660 -17.65 24.78 3.34
N THR A 661 -17.32 24.04 4.40
CA THR A 661 -17.93 24.19 5.73
C THR A 661 -17.49 25.51 6.40
N MET A 662 -16.20 25.84 6.35
CA MET A 662 -15.65 27.06 6.96
C MET A 662 -16.09 28.34 6.24
N ARG A 663 -16.15 28.35 4.90
CA ARG A 663 -16.57 29.54 4.11
C ARG A 663 -18.01 29.99 4.42
N LYS A 664 -18.90 29.04 4.74
CA LYS A 664 -20.30 29.29 5.15
C LYS A 664 -20.44 29.89 6.55
N ALA A 665 -19.39 29.87 7.37
CA ALA A 665 -19.40 30.33 8.76
C ALA A 665 -18.61 31.66 8.92
N ASN A 666 -18.84 32.37 10.02
CA ASN A 666 -17.95 33.45 10.48
C ASN A 666 -16.68 32.85 11.10
N ALA A 667 -15.51 33.37 10.73
CA ALA A 667 -14.21 32.78 11.09
C ALA A 667 -13.49 33.54 12.22
N TYR A 668 -12.99 32.78 13.18
CA TYR A 668 -12.05 33.22 14.22
C TYR A 668 -10.70 32.50 14.06
N PHE A 669 -9.59 33.19 14.29
CA PHE A 669 -8.24 32.69 14.05
C PHE A 669 -7.38 32.74 15.32
N VAL A 670 -6.77 31.59 15.66
CA VAL A 670 -5.89 31.44 16.83
C VAL A 670 -4.47 31.13 16.36
N PHE A 671 -3.65 32.16 16.24
CA PHE A 671 -2.25 32.07 15.82
C PHE A 671 -1.39 31.64 17.01
N CYS A 672 -0.90 30.40 16.99
CA CYS A 672 -0.07 29.86 18.05
C CYS A 672 1.42 29.97 17.68
N LEU A 673 2.23 30.56 18.56
CA LEU A 673 3.69 30.71 18.39
C LEU A 673 4.48 29.89 19.44
N LYS A 674 5.59 29.25 19.03
CA LYS A 674 6.64 28.75 19.95
C LYS A 674 7.60 29.91 20.28
N PRO A 675 8.02 30.11 21.54
CA PRO A 675 8.94 31.19 21.91
C PRO A 675 10.40 30.87 21.57
N ASN A 676 10.77 29.58 21.59
CA ASN A 676 12.09 29.06 21.25
C ASN A 676 11.98 27.55 20.94
N ASP A 677 12.91 27.01 20.14
CA ASP A 677 12.88 25.58 19.75
C ASP A 677 13.30 24.61 20.89
N ARG A 678 13.98 25.10 21.93
CA ARG A 678 14.48 24.29 23.06
C ARG A 678 13.43 24.07 24.16
N ARG A 679 12.35 24.86 24.16
CA ARG A 679 11.25 24.87 25.14
C ARG A 679 11.67 25.09 26.59
N ILE A 680 12.73 25.85 26.76
CA ILE A 680 13.08 26.39 28.07
C ILE A 680 12.06 27.50 28.36
N ALA A 681 11.31 27.36 29.46
CA ALA A 681 10.37 28.38 29.92
C ALA A 681 11.11 29.69 30.23
N ASN A 682 10.44 30.83 30.06
CA ASN A 682 10.99 32.18 30.16
C ASN A 682 12.13 32.53 29.15
N GLN A 683 12.52 31.62 28.26
CA GLN A 683 13.43 31.92 27.15
C GLN A 683 12.65 32.35 25.89
N PHE A 684 13.05 33.46 25.28
CA PHE A 684 12.49 33.96 24.02
C PHE A 684 13.59 34.05 22.96
N ASP A 685 13.35 33.49 21.78
CA ASP A 685 14.23 33.60 20.61
C ASP A 685 13.56 34.47 19.55
N SER A 686 14.01 35.72 19.47
CA SER A 686 13.51 36.74 18.53
C SER A 686 13.83 36.47 17.06
N LYS A 687 14.58 35.42 16.72
CA LYS A 687 14.70 34.92 15.34
C LYS A 687 13.64 33.85 15.09
N CYS A 688 13.54 32.85 15.98
CA CYS A 688 12.55 31.78 15.94
C CYS A 688 11.11 32.32 15.87
N VAL A 689 10.77 33.32 16.71
CA VAL A 689 9.44 33.95 16.71
C VAL A 689 9.21 34.81 15.46
N ARG A 690 10.21 35.56 15.00
CA ARG A 690 10.08 36.41 13.81
C ARG A 690 9.80 35.61 12.54
N GLN A 691 10.46 34.46 12.38
CA GLN A 691 10.23 33.56 11.25
C GLN A 691 8.78 33.05 11.22
N GLN A 692 8.17 32.77 12.39
CA GLN A 692 6.76 32.40 12.47
C GLN A 692 5.81 33.58 12.22
N VAL A 693 6.13 34.78 12.74
CA VAL A 693 5.35 36.02 12.50
C VAL A 693 5.27 36.32 11.00
N GLN A 694 6.40 36.22 10.30
CA GLN A 694 6.51 36.40 8.86
C GLN A 694 5.78 35.29 8.08
N ALA A 695 6.03 34.01 8.40
CA ALA A 695 5.41 32.88 7.71
C ALA A 695 3.88 32.82 7.87
N LEU A 696 3.34 33.29 9.00
CA LEU A 696 1.90 33.34 9.25
C LEU A 696 1.23 34.64 8.76
N GLY A 697 1.98 35.57 8.15
CA GLY A 697 1.46 36.86 7.63
C GLY A 697 0.92 37.80 8.72
N ILE A 698 1.41 37.67 9.96
CA ILE A 698 0.85 38.38 11.13
C ILE A 698 1.12 39.90 11.03
N ALA A 699 2.19 40.32 10.36
CA ALA A 699 2.51 41.73 10.14
C ALA A 699 1.53 42.38 9.16
N GLU A 700 1.26 41.72 8.04
CA GLU A 700 0.33 42.16 7.00
C GLU A 700 -1.11 42.17 7.52
N ILE A 701 -1.50 41.17 8.32
CA ILE A 701 -2.81 41.15 9.00
C ILE A 701 -2.92 42.27 10.04
N SER A 702 -1.86 42.56 10.80
CA SER A 702 -1.84 43.70 11.75
C SER A 702 -1.96 45.05 11.04
N GLN A 703 -1.27 45.24 9.90
CA GLN A 703 -1.43 46.41 9.04
C GLN A 703 -2.85 46.51 8.45
N ARG A 704 -3.41 45.40 7.97
CA ARG A 704 -4.76 45.32 7.40
C ARG A 704 -5.83 45.79 8.38
N LEU A 705 -5.83 45.22 9.59
CA LEU A 705 -6.78 45.53 10.67
C LEU A 705 -6.61 46.94 11.23
N ARG A 706 -5.40 47.51 11.15
CA ARG A 706 -5.17 48.93 11.48
C ARG A 706 -5.92 49.87 10.54
N VAL A 707 -6.00 49.54 9.25
CA VAL A 707 -6.71 50.35 8.25
C VAL A 707 -8.22 50.12 8.32
N ALA A 708 -8.65 48.88 8.53
CA ALA A 708 -10.07 48.52 8.64
C ALA A 708 -10.25 47.23 9.47
N ASP A 709 -10.93 47.32 10.61
CA ASP A 709 -11.36 46.19 11.45
C ASP A 709 -12.89 46.00 11.37
N TYR A 710 -13.40 45.93 10.14
CA TYR A 710 -14.82 45.72 9.87
C TYR A 710 -15.13 44.22 9.84
N SER A 711 -16.03 43.76 10.71
CA SER A 711 -16.30 42.33 10.96
C SER A 711 -17.80 41.97 10.97
N ILE A 712 -18.65 43.00 10.97
CA ILE A 712 -20.10 42.93 10.89
C ILE A 712 -20.55 44.04 9.93
N PHE A 713 -21.36 43.69 8.93
CA PHE A 713 -22.16 44.64 8.16
C PHE A 713 -23.59 44.63 8.70
N MET A 714 -24.19 45.81 8.80
CA MET A 714 -25.52 46.01 9.39
C MET A 714 -26.32 47.01 8.54
N PRO A 715 -27.43 46.59 7.90
CA PRO A 715 -28.32 47.50 7.18
C PRO A 715 -28.83 48.63 8.08
N PHE A 716 -29.08 49.83 7.53
CA PHE A 716 -29.44 51.00 8.33
C PHE A 716 -30.64 50.77 9.28
N ALA A 717 -31.64 50.00 8.86
CA ALA A 717 -32.80 49.67 9.68
C ALA A 717 -32.47 48.78 10.90
N GLU A 718 -31.51 47.85 10.78
CA GLU A 718 -31.00 47.04 11.92
C GLU A 718 -30.16 47.92 12.86
N PHE A 719 -29.32 48.79 12.28
CA PHE A 719 -28.43 49.69 13.02
C PHE A 719 -29.21 50.71 13.86
N LEU A 720 -30.13 51.47 13.26
CA LEU A 720 -30.92 52.49 13.95
C LEU A 720 -31.88 51.88 14.98
N GLY A 721 -32.39 50.67 14.71
CA GLY A 721 -33.22 49.92 15.65
C GLY A 721 -32.46 49.46 16.91
N LEU A 722 -31.19 49.04 16.77
CA LEU A 722 -30.35 48.68 17.91
C LEU A 722 -29.76 49.91 18.63
N ALA A 723 -29.48 51.00 17.90
CA ALA A 723 -28.95 52.25 18.45
C ALA A 723 -29.97 53.08 19.25
N GLN A 724 -31.25 52.67 19.29
CA GLN A 724 -32.34 53.33 20.02
C GLN A 724 -32.53 54.81 19.65
N THR A 725 -32.31 55.15 18.37
CA THR A 725 -32.40 56.53 17.88
C THR A 725 -33.85 57.00 17.83
N ASP A 726 -34.14 58.19 18.38
CA ASP A 726 -35.47 58.79 18.32
C ASP A 726 -35.91 59.01 16.86
N LEU A 727 -37.05 58.41 16.49
CA LEU A 727 -37.64 58.49 15.15
C LEU A 727 -38.12 59.90 14.74
N ALA A 728 -37.97 60.89 15.61
CA ALA A 728 -38.33 62.29 15.38
C ALA A 728 -37.32 63.07 14.49
N ILE A 729 -36.14 62.52 14.23
CA ILE A 729 -35.13 63.16 13.35
C ILE A 729 -35.54 62.98 11.88
N VAL A 730 -35.80 64.11 11.20
CA VAL A 730 -36.12 64.13 9.77
C VAL A 730 -34.83 64.11 8.95
N GLY A 731 -34.62 63.02 8.21
CA GLY A 731 -33.47 62.80 7.34
C GLY A 731 -33.53 61.41 6.70
N SER A 732 -32.61 61.10 5.80
CA SER A 732 -32.40 59.74 5.30
C SER A 732 -31.81 58.84 6.39
N ASP A 733 -31.97 57.52 6.25
CA ASP A 733 -31.45 56.57 7.24
C ASP A 733 -29.91 56.50 7.25
N LYS A 734 -29.25 56.96 6.17
CA LYS A 734 -27.80 57.17 6.12
C LYS A 734 -27.37 58.38 6.96
N GLU A 735 -28.01 59.54 6.78
CA GLU A 735 -27.70 60.74 7.58
C GLU A 735 -27.95 60.51 9.07
N LYS A 736 -29.03 59.78 9.43
CA LYS A 736 -29.29 59.36 10.82
C LYS A 736 -28.18 58.47 11.37
N ALA A 737 -27.68 57.53 10.57
CA ALA A 737 -26.58 56.66 10.97
C ALA A 737 -25.29 57.47 11.19
N GLU A 738 -24.94 58.36 10.25
CA GLU A 738 -23.79 59.27 10.38
C GLU A 738 -23.87 60.12 11.66
N MET A 739 -25.03 60.72 11.96
CA MET A 739 -25.27 61.47 13.20
C MET A 739 -25.12 60.65 14.49
N VAL A 740 -25.44 59.35 14.47
CA VAL A 740 -25.26 58.45 15.62
C VAL A 740 -23.78 58.08 15.80
N LEU A 741 -23.02 58.00 14.71
CA LEU A 741 -21.59 57.68 14.74
C LEU A 741 -20.74 58.86 15.23
N ASP A 742 -21.04 60.08 14.80
CA ASP A 742 -20.36 61.30 15.27
C ASP A 742 -20.53 61.54 16.79
N GLN A 743 -21.58 60.98 17.40
CA GLN A 743 -21.82 61.02 18.84
C GLN A 743 -21.07 59.93 19.63
N LYS A 744 -20.43 58.97 18.95
CA LYS A 744 -19.81 57.79 19.57
C LYS A 744 -18.27 57.87 19.54
N PRO A 745 -17.57 57.48 20.63
CA PRO A 745 -16.12 57.59 20.73
C PRO A 745 -15.37 56.45 20.01
N TRP A 746 -15.85 56.04 18.83
CA TRP A 746 -15.25 55.00 17.99
C TRP A 746 -14.30 55.63 16.96
N ARG A 747 -13.47 54.79 16.33
CA ARG A 747 -12.50 55.23 15.31
C ARG A 747 -13.02 54.96 13.90
N GLU A 748 -12.60 55.77 12.94
CA GLU A 748 -12.86 55.57 11.50
C GLU A 748 -12.38 54.21 10.95
N ASN A 749 -11.46 53.52 11.65
CA ASN A 749 -11.01 52.18 11.29
C ASN A 749 -11.79 51.06 12.00
N GLU A 750 -12.58 51.39 13.02
CA GLU A 750 -13.48 50.47 13.73
C GLU A 750 -14.92 50.54 13.20
N VAL A 751 -15.31 51.65 12.53
CA VAL A 751 -16.66 51.87 11.99
C VAL A 751 -16.64 52.69 10.69
N ARG A 752 -17.50 52.33 9.71
CA ARG A 752 -17.61 53.02 8.41
C ARG A 752 -19.04 52.97 7.86
N VAL A 753 -19.51 54.07 7.25
CA VAL A 753 -20.80 54.12 6.55
C VAL A 753 -20.62 53.77 5.08
N GLY A 754 -21.49 52.89 4.55
CA GLY A 754 -21.53 52.47 3.15
C GLY A 754 -22.62 53.15 2.34
N ALA A 755 -23.19 52.40 1.39
CA ALA A 755 -24.31 52.81 0.54
C ALA A 755 -25.67 52.32 1.06
N THR A 756 -25.73 51.11 1.63
CA THR A 756 -26.96 50.48 2.14
C THR A 756 -26.93 50.12 3.63
N GLY A 757 -25.77 50.25 4.29
CA GLY A 757 -25.65 50.04 5.73
C GLY A 757 -24.37 50.60 6.37
N VAL A 758 -24.11 50.13 7.59
CA VAL A 758 -22.94 50.48 8.42
C VAL A 758 -22.07 49.25 8.62
N PHE A 759 -20.77 49.40 8.43
CA PHE A 759 -19.74 48.44 8.81
C PHE A 759 -19.25 48.72 10.23
N LEU A 760 -19.18 47.68 11.05
CA LEU A 760 -18.82 47.74 12.46
C LEU A 760 -17.73 46.70 12.78
N SER A 761 -16.83 47.06 13.70
CA SER A 761 -16.10 46.09 14.51
C SER A 761 -17.05 45.37 15.46
N GLU A 762 -16.78 44.09 15.76
CA GLU A 762 -17.57 43.27 16.68
C GLU A 762 -17.64 43.89 18.09
N LYS A 763 -16.60 44.65 18.47
CA LYS A 763 -16.51 45.45 19.68
C LYS A 763 -17.56 46.58 19.70
N CYS A 764 -17.65 47.37 18.64
CA CYS A 764 -18.66 48.43 18.51
C CYS A 764 -20.08 47.83 18.46
N TRP A 765 -20.27 46.71 17.76
CA TRP A 765 -21.54 45.98 17.74
C TRP A 765 -21.97 45.48 19.14
N LEU A 766 -21.06 44.88 19.92
CA LEU A 766 -21.34 44.42 21.29
C LEU A 766 -21.72 45.57 22.23
N GLU A 767 -21.17 46.78 22.01
CA GLU A 767 -21.56 47.99 22.72
C GLU A 767 -22.96 48.47 22.32
N ILE A 768 -23.26 48.58 21.01
CA ILE A 768 -24.57 49.00 20.48
C ILE A 768 -25.69 48.07 20.93
N ALA A 769 -25.48 46.76 20.80
CA ALA A 769 -26.46 45.74 21.15
C ALA A 769 -26.67 45.57 22.67
N ASN A 770 -26.00 46.38 23.51
CA ASN A 770 -26.04 46.34 24.99
C ASN A 770 -25.68 44.97 25.61
N VAL A 771 -25.00 44.10 24.85
CA VAL A 771 -24.62 42.75 25.30
C VAL A 771 -23.43 42.77 26.27
N SER A 772 -22.72 43.90 26.33
CA SER A 772 -21.64 44.20 27.28
C SER A 772 -21.99 44.00 28.77
N ASN A 773 -23.28 43.94 29.13
CA ASN A 773 -23.75 43.71 30.50
C ASN A 773 -24.11 42.23 30.83
N LEU A 774 -24.01 41.28 29.89
CA LEU A 774 -24.19 39.86 30.22
C LEU A 774 -22.93 39.25 30.85
N ALA A 775 -22.67 39.63 32.10
CA ALA A 775 -22.09 38.68 33.04
C ALA A 775 -23.04 37.47 33.17
N PRO A 776 -22.55 36.22 33.19
CA PRO A 776 -23.42 35.05 33.28
C PRO A 776 -24.24 35.07 34.58
N TYR A 777 -25.54 34.81 34.45
CA TYR A 777 -26.50 34.90 35.55
C TYR A 777 -26.09 34.03 36.75
N ALA A 778 -26.08 34.68 37.93
CA ALA A 778 -26.22 34.10 39.26
C ALA A 778 -25.50 32.76 39.55
N ARG A 779 -24.45 32.83 40.38
CA ARG A 779 -24.29 31.80 41.41
C ARG A 779 -25.60 31.70 42.21
N GLY A 780 -26.00 30.50 42.61
CA GLY A 780 -27.09 30.31 43.58
C GLY A 780 -26.85 31.12 44.86
N PRO A 781 -27.91 31.46 45.62
CA PRO A 781 -27.81 32.37 46.76
C PRO A 781 -26.76 31.88 47.76
N ALA A 782 -25.96 32.82 48.26
CA ALA A 782 -25.05 32.55 49.37
C ALA A 782 -25.88 32.39 50.63
N ASP A 783 -26.05 31.14 51.09
CA ASP A 783 -26.66 30.88 52.39
C ASP A 783 -25.65 31.27 53.48
N SER A 784 -26.09 32.06 54.45
CA SER A 784 -25.21 32.72 55.41
C SER A 784 -25.45 32.18 56.80
N ASN A 785 -24.52 31.37 57.31
CA ASN A 785 -23.92 31.50 58.63
C ASN A 785 -22.95 30.35 58.96
N ASP A 786 -21.93 30.70 59.74
CA ASP A 786 -21.09 29.90 60.62
C ASP A 786 -21.38 28.39 60.75
N ASN A 787 -20.37 27.57 60.44
CA ASN A 787 -19.70 26.83 61.51
C ASN A 787 -18.25 26.43 61.13
N LEU A 788 -17.45 26.17 62.16
CA LEU A 788 -16.02 25.87 62.06
C LEU A 788 -15.76 24.35 61.96
N LEU A 789 -14.58 23.96 61.49
CA LEU A 789 -13.96 22.62 61.68
C LEU A 789 -14.54 21.40 60.92
N THR A 790 -14.55 21.42 59.58
CA THR A 790 -14.38 20.18 58.77
C THR A 790 -13.55 20.42 57.50
N PRO A 791 -12.39 19.74 57.30
CA PRO A 791 -11.56 19.90 56.12
C PRO A 791 -11.98 18.97 54.96
N GLU A 792 -13.23 19.04 54.51
CA GLU A 792 -13.73 18.25 53.37
C GLU A 792 -14.47 19.09 52.31
N ALA A 793 -13.87 20.22 51.93
CA ALA A 793 -14.38 21.10 50.90
C ALA A 793 -14.16 20.54 49.47
N GLY A 794 -15.24 20.00 48.88
CA GLY A 794 -15.51 20.06 47.44
C GLY A 794 -14.42 19.56 46.47
N ARG A 795 -14.29 18.23 46.31
CA ARG A 795 -13.59 17.62 45.16
C ARG A 795 -14.35 17.82 43.84
N SER A 796 -14.41 19.06 43.35
CA SER A 796 -14.63 19.32 41.92
C SER A 796 -13.46 18.70 41.13
N PHE A 797 -13.71 18.18 39.92
CA PHE A 797 -12.70 17.43 39.15
C PHE A 797 -11.54 18.33 38.71
N GLY A 798 -10.47 18.34 39.50
CA GLY A 798 -9.21 19.02 39.19
C GLY A 798 -8.44 18.31 38.09
N ASP A 799 -8.00 19.09 37.10
CA ASP A 799 -6.68 18.95 36.45
C ASP A 799 -6.30 17.53 35.99
N VAL A 800 -7.24 16.91 35.27
CA VAL A 800 -7.05 15.66 34.52
C VAL A 800 -5.94 15.77 33.46
N ARG A 801 -5.62 16.97 32.97
CA ARG A 801 -4.64 17.20 31.88
C ARG A 801 -3.36 17.92 32.32
N THR A 802 -3.45 18.88 33.23
CA THR A 802 -2.32 19.67 33.74
C THR A 802 -1.56 18.93 34.84
N GLY A 803 -2.27 18.17 35.69
CA GLY A 803 -1.67 17.25 36.66
C GLY A 803 -0.92 16.05 36.06
N LEU A 804 -0.82 15.94 34.72
CA LEU A 804 -0.01 14.94 34.03
C LEU A 804 1.37 15.48 33.60
N LEU A 805 1.78 16.69 34.00
CA LEU A 805 3.01 17.33 33.51
C LEU A 805 3.86 18.03 34.59
N SER A 806 3.55 17.85 35.88
CA SER A 806 4.30 18.47 36.98
C SER A 806 5.26 17.49 37.67
N PRO A 807 6.57 17.77 37.74
CA PRO A 807 7.52 16.97 38.52
C PRO A 807 7.44 17.35 40.00
N SER A 808 6.63 16.64 40.78
CA SER A 808 6.52 16.86 42.24
C SER A 808 7.55 16.06 43.05
N PRO A 809 8.13 16.59 44.15
CA PRO A 809 9.10 15.87 44.97
C PRO A 809 8.49 14.67 45.72
N GLY A 810 9.30 13.62 45.94
CA GLY A 810 8.84 12.36 46.53
C GLY A 810 8.64 12.37 48.06
N ALA A 811 7.75 11.51 48.53
CA ALA A 811 7.51 11.18 49.93
C ALA A 811 7.28 9.65 50.12
N TYR A 812 7.20 9.19 51.37
CA TYR A 812 7.35 7.78 51.79
C TYR A 812 6.07 7.18 52.42
N TYR A 813 5.93 5.85 52.34
CA TYR A 813 4.99 4.98 53.10
C TYR A 813 3.47 5.22 52.90
N ASP A 814 2.54 4.31 53.22
CA ASP A 814 2.62 2.91 53.70
C ASP A 814 1.52 2.04 53.05
N ASP A 815 1.54 0.72 53.30
CA ASP A 815 0.61 -0.29 52.76
C ASP A 815 -0.40 -0.80 53.82
N LYS A 816 -1.72 -0.86 53.50
CA LYS A 816 -2.66 -1.94 53.94
C LYS A 816 -4.17 -1.79 53.63
N SER A 817 -4.70 -2.87 53.03
CA SER A 817 -5.96 -3.61 53.31
C SER A 817 -7.30 -2.92 53.64
N GLY A 818 -8.39 -3.40 53.00
CA GLY A 818 -9.77 -3.07 53.42
C GLY A 818 -10.90 -3.81 52.68
N ASN A 819 -11.01 -5.13 52.81
CA ASN A 819 -12.22 -5.88 52.39
C ASN A 819 -13.26 -5.91 53.52
N TYR A 820 -14.45 -5.34 53.32
CA TYR A 820 -15.77 -5.99 53.61
C TYR A 820 -16.95 -5.05 53.31
N PHE A 821 -17.83 -5.42 52.37
CA PHE A 821 -19.19 -5.88 52.66
C PHE A 821 -19.90 -6.23 51.34
N GLY A 822 -20.83 -7.18 51.40
CA GLY A 822 -21.73 -7.50 50.30
C GLY A 822 -23.05 -8.01 50.85
N GLN A 823 -24.14 -7.78 50.11
CA GLN A 823 -25.45 -8.36 50.42
C GLN A 823 -26.22 -8.60 49.10
N ARG A 824 -27.17 -9.52 49.13
CA ARG A 824 -27.77 -10.17 47.95
C ARG A 824 -29.29 -10.20 48.01
N ASP A 825 -29.90 -9.92 46.86
CA ASP A 825 -31.09 -10.56 46.27
C ASP A 825 -32.46 -10.50 47.01
N ILE A 826 -33.54 -10.90 46.29
CA ILE A 826 -34.95 -11.18 46.74
C ILE A 826 -35.81 -9.92 47.03
N ASP A 827 -37.05 -9.70 46.52
CA ASP A 827 -37.88 -10.14 45.36
C ASP A 827 -38.88 -8.95 45.08
N ALA A 828 -40.01 -8.89 44.35
CA ALA A 828 -40.98 -9.75 43.62
C ALA A 828 -41.58 -8.90 42.43
N ARG A 829 -42.37 -9.34 41.42
CA ARG A 829 -43.62 -10.17 41.30
C ARG A 829 -44.87 -9.49 41.92
N SER A 830 -46.05 -9.39 41.28
CA SER A 830 -46.61 -9.94 40.01
C SER A 830 -47.28 -8.79 39.16
N GLU A 831 -48.07 -8.96 38.08
CA GLU A 831 -48.78 -10.11 37.49
C GLU A 831 -49.11 -9.91 35.99
N ALA A 832 -49.57 -10.98 35.31
CA ALA A 832 -49.98 -11.00 33.89
C ALA A 832 -51.49 -11.29 33.74
N PRO A 833 -52.02 -11.46 32.51
CA PRO A 833 -52.35 -12.83 32.12
C PRO A 833 -52.07 -13.23 30.64
N SER A 834 -52.15 -14.54 30.41
CA SER A 834 -51.93 -15.33 29.17
C SER A 834 -52.76 -14.94 27.94
N GLY A 835 -52.42 -15.36 26.70
CA GLY A 835 -51.28 -16.17 26.20
C GLY A 835 -51.63 -16.92 24.89
N ILE A 836 -50.76 -17.86 24.44
CA ILE A 836 -50.92 -18.78 23.26
C ILE A 836 -50.76 -18.07 21.88
N THR A 837 -50.08 -18.58 20.84
CA THR A 837 -49.35 -19.84 20.54
C THR A 837 -47.83 -19.66 20.38
N ASN A 838 -47.06 -20.76 20.47
CA ASN A 838 -45.61 -20.83 20.15
C ASN A 838 -45.33 -21.33 18.73
N GLY A 839 -44.12 -21.04 18.21
CA GLY A 839 -43.59 -21.62 16.97
C GLY A 839 -42.07 -21.41 16.86
N ASP A 840 -41.28 -22.33 17.43
CA ASP A 840 -39.81 -22.33 17.39
C ASP A 840 -39.28 -23.22 16.24
N MET A 841 -38.09 -22.93 15.71
CA MET A 841 -37.65 -23.35 14.37
C MET A 841 -36.13 -23.61 14.21
N PHE A 842 -35.49 -24.34 15.12
CA PHE A 842 -34.17 -24.95 14.87
C PHE A 842 -33.96 -26.34 15.50
N HIS A 843 -34.12 -27.40 14.70
CA HIS A 843 -33.07 -28.41 14.43
C HIS A 843 -33.59 -29.42 13.40
N GLY A 844 -32.70 -30.00 12.58
CA GLY A 844 -33.05 -31.01 11.58
C GLY A 844 -32.23 -32.30 11.73
N LEU A 845 -32.66 -33.36 11.04
CA LEU A 845 -31.89 -34.57 10.71
C LEU A 845 -32.55 -35.29 9.51
N GLU A 846 -31.99 -36.42 9.07
CA GLU A 846 -32.14 -36.97 7.72
C GLU A 846 -33.31 -37.95 7.51
N GLN A 847 -33.88 -37.96 6.27
CA GLN A 847 -34.31 -39.10 5.41
C GLN A 847 -35.17 -40.28 5.97
N PRO A 848 -35.94 -41.07 5.16
CA PRO A 848 -35.85 -41.25 3.70
C PRO A 848 -37.19 -41.44 2.90
N LYS A 849 -37.06 -41.71 1.59
CA LYS A 849 -37.98 -42.43 0.66
C LYS A 849 -39.31 -41.78 0.16
N ALA A 850 -39.19 -41.15 -1.02
CA ALA A 850 -39.70 -41.62 -2.33
C ALA A 850 -41.21 -41.60 -2.71
N ILE A 851 -41.43 -41.67 -4.05
CA ILE A 851 -42.64 -41.99 -4.85
C ILE A 851 -43.42 -40.78 -5.46
N ASP A 852 -43.07 -40.55 -6.73
CA ASP A 852 -43.87 -40.29 -7.95
C ASP A 852 -44.53 -38.94 -8.35
N ASP A 853 -44.31 -38.66 -9.64
CA ASP A 853 -45.08 -37.93 -10.67
C ASP A 853 -45.54 -36.46 -10.49
N GLU A 854 -44.91 -35.60 -11.30
CA GLU A 854 -45.51 -34.36 -11.82
C GLU A 854 -45.26 -34.20 -13.33
N LYS A 855 -46.19 -33.59 -14.08
CA LYS A 855 -46.11 -33.42 -15.54
C LYS A 855 -46.81 -32.14 -15.98
N ALA A 856 -46.10 -31.34 -16.81
CA ALA A 856 -46.56 -30.24 -17.70
C ALA A 856 -47.93 -29.56 -17.39
N ALA A 857 -48.00 -28.25 -17.12
CA ALA A 857 -47.84 -27.14 -18.09
C ALA A 857 -48.90 -27.15 -19.24
N ASP A 858 -49.41 -26.03 -19.74
CA ASP A 858 -48.83 -24.67 -19.81
C ASP A 858 -49.92 -23.59 -20.14
N ALA A 859 -49.46 -22.34 -20.32
CA ALA A 859 -49.92 -21.33 -21.29
C ALA A 859 -50.86 -20.17 -20.85
N LYS A 860 -50.33 -18.95 -21.00
CA LYS A 860 -50.93 -17.91 -21.88
C LYS A 860 -49.86 -16.95 -22.44
N LEU A 861 -50.17 -16.32 -23.57
CA LEU A 861 -49.27 -15.49 -24.38
C LEU A 861 -49.65 -14.00 -24.31
N GLN A 862 -48.68 -13.11 -24.59
CA GLN A 862 -48.91 -11.74 -25.04
C GLN A 862 -47.91 -11.36 -26.15
N GLU A 863 -48.15 -10.22 -26.80
CA GLU A 863 -47.67 -9.91 -28.16
C GLU A 863 -46.36 -9.09 -28.20
N VAL A 864 -45.82 -8.85 -29.41
CA VAL A 864 -44.45 -8.33 -29.62
C VAL A 864 -44.45 -7.05 -30.48
N GLU A 865 -43.95 -5.96 -29.92
CA GLU A 865 -43.63 -4.73 -30.67
C GLU A 865 -42.33 -4.86 -31.49
N THR A 866 -42.28 -4.24 -32.66
CA THR A 866 -41.12 -4.34 -33.58
C THR A 866 -40.12 -3.20 -33.40
N ILE A 867 -39.09 -3.42 -32.57
CA ILE A 867 -37.99 -2.47 -32.33
C ILE A 867 -37.11 -2.30 -33.60
N PRO A 868 -36.72 -1.08 -34.01
CA PRO A 868 -35.83 -0.85 -35.15
C PRO A 868 -34.44 -1.50 -34.95
N THR A 869 -33.93 -2.18 -35.97
CA THR A 869 -32.72 -3.01 -35.84
C THR A 869 -31.42 -2.26 -36.11
N SER A 870 -30.51 -2.32 -35.12
CA SER A 870 -29.17 -1.71 -35.18
C SER A 870 -28.32 -2.22 -36.35
N SER A 871 -27.40 -1.38 -36.83
CA SER A 871 -26.46 -1.67 -37.92
C SER A 871 -25.55 -2.86 -37.60
N SER A 872 -25.19 -3.08 -36.33
CA SER A 872 -24.46 -4.27 -35.88
C SER A 872 -25.26 -5.56 -36.11
N ARG A 873 -26.56 -5.55 -35.78
CA ARG A 873 -27.46 -6.70 -36.02
C ARG A 873 -27.62 -7.00 -37.51
N LYS A 874 -27.66 -5.99 -38.37
CA LYS A 874 -27.69 -6.17 -39.83
C LYS A 874 -26.42 -6.85 -40.36
N ARG A 875 -25.23 -6.46 -39.86
CA ARG A 875 -23.95 -7.13 -40.18
C ARG A 875 -23.87 -8.56 -39.65
N TRP A 876 -24.34 -8.80 -38.42
CA TRP A 876 -24.38 -10.14 -37.83
C TRP A 876 -25.30 -11.09 -38.62
N VAL A 877 -26.53 -10.67 -38.95
CA VAL A 877 -27.47 -11.47 -39.73
C VAL A 877 -26.91 -11.79 -41.13
N PHE A 878 -26.16 -10.87 -41.75
CA PHE A 878 -25.44 -11.16 -43.00
C PHE A 878 -24.40 -12.29 -42.83
N ILE A 879 -23.54 -12.22 -41.80
CA ILE A 879 -22.55 -13.27 -41.50
C ILE A 879 -23.24 -14.61 -41.23
N VAL A 880 -24.34 -14.61 -40.47
CA VAL A 880 -25.14 -15.82 -40.19
C VAL A 880 -25.72 -16.43 -41.47
N TYR A 881 -26.17 -15.63 -42.43
CA TYR A 881 -26.62 -16.14 -43.74
C TYR A 881 -25.47 -16.67 -44.59
N VAL A 882 -24.29 -16.04 -44.56
CA VAL A 882 -23.09 -16.56 -45.27
C VAL A 882 -22.64 -17.89 -44.67
N MET A 883 -22.59 -18.03 -43.35
CA MET A 883 -22.21 -19.29 -42.71
C MET A 883 -23.27 -20.40 -42.87
N THR A 884 -24.56 -20.05 -42.92
CA THR A 884 -25.66 -21.03 -43.07
C THR A 884 -26.21 -21.13 -44.50
N TRP A 885 -25.46 -20.68 -45.50
CA TRP A 885 -25.93 -20.58 -46.90
C TRP A 885 -26.29 -21.95 -47.50
N LEU A 886 -25.60 -23.00 -47.06
CA LEU A 886 -25.81 -24.38 -47.52
C LEU A 886 -27.17 -24.97 -47.09
N ILE A 887 -27.89 -24.30 -46.17
CA ILE A 887 -29.18 -24.74 -45.64
C ILE A 887 -30.27 -23.76 -46.12
N PRO A 888 -31.01 -24.09 -47.20
CA PRO A 888 -32.02 -23.21 -47.75
C PRO A 888 -33.27 -23.10 -46.86
N ASP A 889 -33.97 -21.98 -46.95
CA ASP A 889 -35.04 -21.62 -46.00
C ASP A 889 -36.28 -22.56 -46.06
N PHE A 890 -36.46 -23.30 -47.17
CA PHE A 890 -37.49 -24.33 -47.30
C PHE A 890 -37.16 -25.60 -46.51
N ALA A 891 -35.89 -25.99 -46.42
CA ALA A 891 -35.46 -27.21 -45.72
C ALA A 891 -35.75 -27.08 -44.21
N ILE A 892 -35.44 -25.92 -43.62
CA ILE A 892 -35.75 -25.62 -42.21
C ILE A 892 -37.27 -25.61 -41.96
N ARG A 893 -38.07 -25.21 -42.95
CA ARG A 893 -39.54 -25.12 -42.86
C ARG A 893 -40.24 -26.49 -42.99
N TYR A 894 -39.78 -27.36 -43.89
CA TYR A 894 -40.39 -28.67 -44.16
C TYR A 894 -39.75 -29.80 -43.34
N ILE A 895 -38.41 -29.94 -43.39
CA ILE A 895 -37.70 -31.02 -42.68
C ILE A 895 -37.61 -30.68 -41.19
N GLY A 896 -37.19 -29.46 -40.85
CA GLY A 896 -37.12 -28.99 -39.45
C GLY A 896 -38.47 -28.67 -38.82
N ARG A 897 -39.58 -28.72 -39.57
CA ARG A 897 -40.96 -28.35 -39.16
C ARG A 897 -41.13 -26.93 -38.54
N ILE A 898 -40.11 -26.08 -38.54
CA ILE A 898 -40.15 -24.74 -37.92
C ILE A 898 -40.93 -23.76 -38.81
N LYS A 899 -42.23 -23.58 -38.53
CA LYS A 899 -43.12 -22.72 -39.35
C LYS A 899 -42.92 -21.21 -39.15
N ARG A 900 -42.44 -20.75 -37.98
CA ARG A 900 -42.32 -19.32 -37.64
C ARG A 900 -40.99 -18.70 -38.16
N LYS A 901 -40.99 -17.41 -38.53
CA LYS A 901 -39.85 -16.75 -39.22
C LYS A 901 -38.74 -16.30 -38.28
N ASP A 902 -39.12 -15.73 -37.14
CA ASP A 902 -38.28 -15.41 -35.98
C ASP A 902 -37.52 -16.64 -35.46
N VAL A 903 -38.21 -17.76 -35.22
CA VAL A 903 -37.60 -18.99 -34.68
C VAL A 903 -36.59 -19.58 -35.67
N ARG A 904 -36.85 -19.51 -36.98
CA ARG A 904 -35.87 -19.92 -38.02
C ARG A 904 -34.64 -19.02 -38.04
N MET A 905 -34.77 -17.72 -37.76
CA MET A 905 -33.63 -16.81 -37.65
C MET A 905 -32.78 -17.15 -36.42
N ALA A 906 -33.40 -17.32 -35.26
CA ALA A 906 -32.71 -17.72 -34.03
C ALA A 906 -32.04 -19.10 -34.15
N TRP A 907 -32.61 -20.03 -34.92
CA TRP A 907 -31.99 -21.31 -35.24
C TRP A 907 -30.73 -21.15 -36.11
N ARG A 908 -30.78 -20.32 -37.17
CA ARG A 908 -29.59 -20.01 -37.99
C ARG A 908 -28.49 -19.34 -37.15
N GLU A 909 -28.85 -18.39 -36.29
CA GLU A 909 -27.91 -17.72 -35.38
C GLU A 909 -27.20 -18.72 -34.45
N LYS A 910 -27.95 -19.65 -33.84
CA LYS A 910 -27.40 -20.73 -33.01
C LYS A 910 -26.50 -21.69 -33.79
N LEU A 911 -26.87 -22.07 -35.03
CA LEU A 911 -26.05 -22.95 -35.86
C LEU A 911 -24.74 -22.28 -36.31
N ALA A 912 -24.78 -21.00 -36.68
CA ALA A 912 -23.58 -20.24 -37.04
C ALA A 912 -22.61 -20.15 -35.84
N ILE A 913 -23.11 -19.85 -34.64
CA ILE A 913 -22.31 -19.86 -33.41
C ILE A 913 -21.69 -21.24 -33.15
N ASN A 914 -22.46 -22.32 -33.34
CA ASN A 914 -21.94 -23.69 -33.18
C ASN A 914 -20.79 -23.98 -34.17
N MET A 915 -20.92 -23.62 -35.45
CA MET A 915 -19.84 -23.80 -36.43
C MET A 915 -18.60 -22.94 -36.12
N ILE A 916 -18.76 -21.72 -35.60
CA ILE A 916 -17.63 -20.90 -35.10
C ILE A 916 -16.91 -21.61 -33.94
N ILE A 917 -17.66 -22.20 -33.00
CA ILE A 917 -17.08 -22.94 -31.87
C ILE A 917 -16.29 -24.16 -32.37
N TRP A 918 -16.84 -24.96 -33.30
CA TRP A 918 -16.13 -26.11 -33.86
C TRP A 918 -14.83 -25.73 -34.57
N TRP A 919 -14.84 -24.67 -35.38
CA TRP A 919 -13.62 -24.15 -36.02
C TRP A 919 -12.61 -23.62 -34.99
N SER A 920 -13.07 -22.95 -33.94
CA SER A 920 -12.21 -22.47 -32.85
C SER A 920 -11.57 -23.64 -32.07
N CYS A 921 -12.34 -24.68 -31.73
CA CYS A 921 -11.83 -25.87 -31.07
C CYS A 921 -10.83 -26.64 -31.95
N ALA A 922 -11.12 -26.82 -33.24
CA ALA A 922 -10.21 -27.48 -34.18
C ALA A 922 -8.89 -26.69 -34.34
N PHE A 923 -8.95 -25.36 -34.38
CA PHE A 923 -7.78 -24.50 -34.42
C PHE A 923 -6.92 -24.58 -33.14
N VAL A 924 -7.55 -24.64 -31.96
CA VAL A 924 -6.83 -24.86 -30.68
C VAL A 924 -6.17 -26.24 -30.64
N ILE A 925 -6.85 -27.30 -31.08
CA ILE A 925 -6.27 -28.65 -31.15
C ILE A 925 -5.06 -28.67 -32.11
N PHE A 926 -5.14 -28.00 -33.25
CA PHE A 926 -4.01 -27.84 -34.17
C PHE A 926 -2.84 -27.09 -33.51
N LEU A 927 -3.09 -26.02 -32.76
CA LEU A 927 -2.05 -25.26 -32.05
C LEU A 927 -1.41 -26.03 -30.88
N MET A 928 -2.14 -26.94 -30.21
CA MET A 928 -1.58 -27.71 -29.08
C MET A 928 -0.85 -28.99 -29.50
N ILE A 929 -1.23 -29.61 -30.63
CA ILE A 929 -0.67 -30.92 -31.04
C ILE A 929 0.08 -30.84 -32.37
N GLY A 930 -0.51 -30.20 -33.39
CA GLY A 930 0.08 -30.13 -34.73
C GLY A 930 1.26 -29.15 -34.82
N PHE A 931 1.07 -27.94 -34.30
CA PHE A 931 2.05 -26.85 -34.40
C PHE A 931 3.39 -27.15 -33.66
N PRO A 932 3.40 -27.74 -32.44
CA PRO A 932 4.66 -28.11 -31.78
C PRO A 932 5.43 -29.20 -32.54
N ALA A 933 4.72 -30.21 -33.06
CA ALA A 933 5.30 -31.31 -33.82
C ALA A 933 5.93 -30.87 -35.16
N VAL A 934 5.45 -29.77 -35.75
CA VAL A 934 6.04 -29.15 -36.96
C VAL A 934 7.27 -28.31 -36.63
N ILE A 935 7.34 -27.69 -35.44
CA ILE A 935 8.46 -26.82 -35.04
C ILE A 935 9.63 -27.61 -34.44
N CYS A 936 9.35 -28.67 -33.68
CA CYS A 936 10.36 -29.53 -33.05
C CYS A 936 10.11 -31.01 -33.43
N PRO A 937 10.68 -31.49 -34.54
CA PRO A 937 10.62 -32.92 -34.88
C PRO A 937 11.40 -33.75 -33.85
N LYS A 938 10.93 -34.98 -33.57
CA LYS A 938 11.59 -35.89 -32.63
C LYS A 938 13.00 -36.26 -33.12
N GLN A 939 13.98 -36.22 -32.21
CA GLN A 939 15.37 -36.60 -32.45
C GLN A 939 15.72 -37.84 -31.62
N HIS A 940 16.31 -38.85 -32.26
CA HIS A 940 16.76 -40.10 -31.61
C HIS A 940 18.21 -39.95 -31.12
N VAL A 941 18.36 -39.10 -30.11
CA VAL A 941 19.64 -38.61 -29.58
C VAL A 941 19.67 -38.81 -28.07
N TYR A 942 20.75 -39.39 -27.56
CA TYR A 942 20.96 -39.72 -26.15
C TYR A 942 22.14 -38.92 -25.59
N SER A 943 21.92 -38.11 -24.56
CA SER A 943 23.02 -37.52 -23.79
C SER A 943 23.82 -38.58 -23.03
N SER A 944 25.02 -38.24 -22.58
CA SER A 944 25.87 -39.13 -21.77
C SER A 944 25.22 -39.57 -20.46
N ALA A 945 24.33 -38.76 -19.88
CA ALA A 945 23.57 -39.08 -18.67
C ALA A 945 22.37 -40.00 -18.96
N GLU A 946 21.65 -39.78 -20.07
CA GLU A 946 20.60 -40.70 -20.53
C GLU A 946 21.21 -42.08 -20.86
N LEU A 947 22.36 -42.13 -21.54
CA LEU A 947 23.05 -43.39 -21.85
C LEU A 947 23.33 -44.19 -20.58
N THR A 948 23.80 -43.57 -19.49
CA THR A 948 24.06 -44.27 -18.22
C THR A 948 22.84 -44.83 -17.51
N SER A 949 21.62 -44.35 -17.78
CA SER A 949 20.41 -44.99 -17.23
C SER A 949 20.05 -46.30 -17.93
N PHE A 950 20.64 -46.58 -19.10
CA PHE A 950 20.46 -47.82 -19.84
C PHE A 950 21.55 -48.85 -19.51
N ASP A 951 21.74 -49.12 -18.21
CA ASP A 951 22.80 -49.98 -17.67
C ASP A 951 22.38 -51.46 -17.48
N GLY A 952 21.17 -51.81 -17.94
CA GLY A 952 20.59 -53.16 -17.85
C GLY A 952 20.14 -53.60 -16.45
N LYS A 953 20.18 -52.75 -15.42
CA LYS A 953 19.74 -53.09 -14.06
C LYS A 953 18.31 -52.65 -13.78
N ASP A 954 17.71 -53.23 -12.75
CA ASP A 954 16.39 -52.87 -12.19
C ASP A 954 15.22 -52.80 -13.19
N GLY A 955 15.36 -53.47 -14.34
CA GLY A 955 14.37 -53.51 -15.42
C GLY A 955 14.60 -52.50 -16.56
N ASN A 956 15.68 -51.71 -16.51
CA ASN A 956 16.06 -50.80 -17.59
C ASN A 956 16.61 -51.55 -18.82
N GLU A 957 16.45 -50.97 -20.01
CA GLU A 957 17.07 -51.48 -21.23
C GLU A 957 18.61 -51.37 -21.14
N ALA A 958 19.35 -52.22 -21.87
CA ALA A 958 20.81 -52.27 -21.83
C ALA A 958 21.41 -51.71 -23.13
N TYR A 959 21.92 -50.48 -23.10
CA TYR A 959 22.49 -49.81 -24.29
C TYR A 959 23.99 -49.56 -24.16
N VAL A 960 24.68 -49.48 -25.29
CA VAL A 960 26.12 -49.17 -25.38
C VAL A 960 26.39 -48.18 -26.52
N ALA A 961 27.34 -47.26 -26.33
CA ALA A 961 27.80 -46.37 -27.40
C ALA A 961 29.12 -46.88 -28.02
N ILE A 962 29.24 -46.79 -29.34
CA ILE A 962 30.48 -47.01 -30.09
C ILE A 962 30.57 -45.93 -31.18
N ARG A 963 31.61 -45.09 -31.11
CA ARG A 963 31.89 -43.95 -32.03
C ARG A 963 30.66 -43.09 -32.30
N GLY A 964 30.04 -42.60 -31.22
CA GLY A 964 28.88 -41.71 -31.27
C GLY A 964 27.55 -42.35 -31.67
N ILE A 965 27.49 -43.67 -31.85
CA ILE A 965 26.28 -44.40 -32.22
C ILE A 965 25.86 -45.31 -31.07
N VAL A 966 24.57 -45.32 -30.73
CA VAL A 966 24.00 -46.07 -29.61
C VAL A 966 23.31 -47.33 -30.11
N TYR A 967 23.68 -48.46 -29.53
CA TYR A 967 23.23 -49.80 -29.88
C TYR A 967 22.50 -50.49 -28.72
N ASP A 968 21.56 -51.38 -29.07
CA ASP A 968 20.99 -52.34 -28.13
C ASP A 968 22.01 -53.42 -27.80
N LEU A 969 22.53 -53.39 -26.57
CA LEU A 969 23.42 -54.43 -26.07
C LEU A 969 22.61 -55.62 -25.55
N GLY A 970 21.42 -55.39 -24.99
CA GLY A 970 20.54 -56.45 -24.48
C GLY A 970 20.05 -57.39 -25.59
N GLU A 971 19.66 -56.83 -26.74
CA GLU A 971 19.24 -57.59 -27.93
C GLU A 971 20.43 -58.24 -28.65
N PHE A 972 21.63 -57.66 -28.58
CA PHE A 972 22.85 -58.21 -29.21
C PHE A 972 23.54 -59.33 -28.39
N ILE A 973 23.48 -59.28 -27.05
CA ILE A 973 24.16 -60.24 -26.15
C ILE A 973 23.88 -61.73 -26.48
N PRO A 974 22.65 -62.17 -26.81
CA PRO A 974 22.36 -63.54 -27.23
C PRO A 974 23.00 -63.97 -28.55
N HIS A 975 23.42 -63.00 -29.38
CA HIS A 975 23.97 -63.20 -30.72
C HIS A 975 25.49 -62.91 -30.80
N HIS A 976 26.13 -62.62 -29.67
CA HIS A 976 27.57 -62.35 -29.60
C HIS A 976 28.41 -63.59 -29.99
N TYR A 977 29.30 -63.42 -30.98
CA TYR A 977 30.24 -64.45 -31.43
C TYR A 977 31.69 -64.07 -31.07
N PRO A 978 32.52 -65.00 -30.54
CA PRO A 978 32.16 -66.36 -30.15
C PRO A 978 31.34 -66.40 -28.85
N SER A 979 30.45 -67.39 -28.73
CA SER A 979 29.55 -67.61 -27.58
C SER A 979 30.24 -68.15 -26.32
N ILE A 980 31.57 -68.05 -26.25
CA ILE A 980 32.41 -68.50 -25.14
C ILE A 980 32.44 -67.46 -24.00
N VAL A 981 32.13 -66.19 -24.31
CA VAL A 981 32.08 -65.09 -23.33
C VAL A 981 30.77 -65.15 -22.55
N PRO A 982 30.78 -65.23 -21.20
CA PRO A 982 29.56 -65.17 -20.40
C PRO A 982 28.79 -63.86 -20.58
N GLN A 983 27.47 -63.94 -20.80
CA GLN A 983 26.59 -62.77 -21.02
C GLN A 983 26.75 -61.69 -19.93
N LYS A 984 26.86 -62.11 -18.67
CA LYS A 984 27.14 -61.26 -17.49
C LYS A 984 28.48 -60.50 -17.50
N ASN A 985 29.40 -60.83 -18.41
CA ASN A 985 30.59 -60.03 -18.65
C ASN A 985 30.35 -58.94 -19.71
N LEU A 986 29.48 -59.18 -20.69
CA LEU A 986 29.08 -58.20 -21.70
C LEU A 986 28.17 -57.11 -21.07
N GLU A 987 27.25 -57.50 -20.19
CA GLU A 987 26.40 -56.59 -19.38
C GLU A 987 27.20 -55.49 -18.65
N LYS A 988 28.47 -55.72 -18.32
CA LYS A 988 29.36 -54.74 -17.65
C LYS A 988 29.68 -53.52 -18.53
N TYR A 989 29.41 -53.60 -19.82
CA TYR A 989 29.58 -52.55 -20.81
C TYR A 989 28.28 -51.82 -21.17
N ALA A 990 27.14 -52.22 -20.59
CA ALA A 990 25.91 -51.43 -20.65
C ALA A 990 26.08 -50.08 -19.92
N GLY A 991 25.36 -49.07 -20.39
CA GLY A 991 25.41 -47.69 -19.90
C GLY A 991 26.70 -46.92 -20.24
N LYS A 992 27.57 -47.46 -21.11
CA LYS A 992 28.93 -46.93 -21.35
C LYS A 992 29.24 -46.67 -22.82
N ASP A 993 30.28 -45.88 -23.03
CA ASP A 993 30.97 -45.74 -24.31
C ASP A 993 32.12 -46.73 -24.41
N ALA A 994 31.96 -47.69 -25.33
CA ALA A 994 32.87 -48.78 -25.61
C ALA A 994 33.85 -48.49 -26.76
N THR A 995 33.94 -47.25 -27.26
CA THR A 995 34.78 -46.88 -28.40
C THR A 995 36.25 -47.33 -28.26
N ASN A 996 36.83 -47.23 -27.06
CA ASN A 996 38.22 -47.63 -26.80
C ASN A 996 38.47 -49.16 -26.92
N LEU A 997 37.42 -49.98 -26.93
CA LEU A 997 37.50 -51.42 -27.11
C LEU A 997 37.73 -51.82 -28.58
N PHE A 998 37.38 -50.94 -29.53
CA PHE A 998 37.39 -51.21 -30.97
C PHE A 998 38.40 -50.32 -31.71
N PRO A 999 39.69 -50.69 -31.74
CA PRO A 999 40.67 -50.03 -32.60
C PRO A 999 40.33 -50.26 -34.09
N VAL A 1000 40.76 -49.34 -34.95
CA VAL A 1000 40.43 -49.37 -36.40
C VAL A 1000 41.68 -49.22 -37.25
N GLN A 1001 41.67 -49.85 -38.43
CA GLN A 1001 42.70 -49.66 -39.45
C GLN A 1001 42.40 -48.38 -40.25
N VAL A 1002 43.36 -47.45 -40.32
CA VAL A 1002 43.15 -46.12 -40.93
C VAL A 1002 42.97 -46.20 -42.45
N SER A 1003 43.77 -47.02 -43.11
CA SER A 1003 43.78 -47.22 -44.57
C SER A 1003 42.48 -47.81 -45.13
N ALA A 1004 41.81 -48.70 -44.38
CA ALA A 1004 40.50 -49.25 -44.73
C ALA A 1004 39.37 -48.22 -44.69
N LEU A 1005 39.53 -47.15 -43.90
CA LEU A 1005 38.47 -46.19 -43.58
C LEU A 1005 38.64 -44.81 -44.23
N CYS A 1006 39.80 -44.55 -44.83
CA CYS A 1006 40.15 -43.24 -45.40
C CYS A 1006 41.11 -43.38 -46.60
N LEU A 1007 40.77 -42.74 -47.71
CA LEU A 1007 41.55 -42.80 -48.96
C LEU A 1007 42.70 -41.76 -49.05
N GLY A 1008 42.87 -40.94 -48.01
CA GLY A 1008 43.82 -39.84 -47.97
C GLY A 1008 43.47 -38.65 -48.88
N LYS A 1009 44.19 -37.53 -48.70
CA LYS A 1009 44.00 -36.28 -49.46
C LYS A 1009 44.23 -36.43 -50.97
N ASP A 1010 45.19 -37.27 -51.37
CA ASP A 1010 45.57 -37.51 -52.77
C ASP A 1010 44.75 -38.62 -53.46
N GLY A 1011 43.83 -39.27 -52.74
CA GLY A 1011 42.96 -40.35 -53.27
C GLY A 1011 43.68 -41.66 -53.63
N LYS A 1012 44.96 -41.80 -53.27
CA LYS A 1012 45.81 -42.98 -53.59
C LYS A 1012 45.82 -44.05 -52.50
N GLY A 1013 44.97 -43.92 -51.48
CA GLY A 1013 45.03 -44.75 -50.27
C GLY A 1013 46.06 -44.23 -49.26
N ILE A 1014 46.07 -44.85 -48.09
CA ILE A 1014 47.02 -44.57 -46.99
C ILE A 1014 47.84 -45.83 -46.76
N ASN A 1015 49.12 -45.69 -46.44
CA ASN A 1015 50.00 -46.81 -46.10
C ASN A 1015 49.50 -47.52 -44.82
N ASP A 1016 49.40 -48.85 -44.85
CA ASP A 1016 48.83 -49.66 -43.76
C ASP A 1016 49.56 -49.55 -42.42
N ALA A 1017 50.81 -49.09 -42.40
CA ALA A 1017 51.55 -48.83 -41.16
C ALA A 1017 51.09 -47.55 -40.44
N VAL A 1018 50.35 -46.66 -41.10
CA VAL A 1018 49.84 -45.41 -40.50
C VAL A 1018 48.69 -45.71 -39.55
N GLN A 1019 48.92 -45.49 -38.26
CA GLN A 1019 47.96 -45.71 -37.19
C GLN A 1019 47.58 -44.39 -36.51
N LEU A 1020 46.27 -44.20 -36.29
CA LEU A 1020 45.75 -43.12 -35.46
C LEU A 1020 45.60 -43.65 -34.03
N ASN A 1021 46.26 -43.03 -33.05
CA ASN A 1021 46.14 -43.41 -31.64
C ASN A 1021 44.85 -42.82 -31.05
N TYR A 1022 43.71 -43.19 -31.64
CA TYR A 1022 42.38 -42.71 -31.28
C TYR A 1022 42.03 -43.18 -29.86
N LYS A 1023 42.08 -42.26 -28.90
CA LYS A 1023 41.54 -42.45 -27.55
C LYS A 1023 40.41 -41.46 -27.39
N ASN A 1024 39.25 -41.91 -26.92
CA ASN A 1024 38.21 -40.95 -26.56
C ASN A 1024 38.70 -40.09 -25.39
N SER A 1025 38.97 -38.83 -25.71
CA SER A 1025 39.35 -37.77 -24.81
C SER A 1025 38.21 -37.52 -23.81
N ASN A 1026 38.55 -37.24 -22.55
CA ASN A 1026 37.62 -37.41 -21.42
C ASN A 1026 36.61 -36.25 -21.32
N TYR A 1027 35.60 -36.27 -22.20
CA TYR A 1027 34.52 -35.29 -22.33
C TYR A 1027 33.17 -35.80 -21.82
N THR A 1028 33.13 -36.94 -21.15
CA THR A 1028 32.05 -37.21 -20.19
C THR A 1028 32.37 -36.45 -18.91
N ASP A 1029 31.34 -35.91 -18.24
CA ASP A 1029 31.56 -35.12 -17.03
C ASP A 1029 32.31 -35.96 -15.98
N SER A 1030 33.34 -35.40 -15.33
CA SER A 1030 34.32 -36.17 -14.54
C SER A 1030 33.74 -36.77 -13.24
N SER A 1031 32.45 -36.55 -13.01
CA SER A 1031 31.60 -37.17 -12.01
C SER A 1031 31.09 -38.57 -12.43
N VAL A 1032 31.06 -38.89 -13.73
CA VAL A 1032 30.45 -40.10 -14.30
C VAL A 1032 31.46 -40.85 -15.20
N ASN A 1033 32.00 -41.97 -14.69
CA ASN A 1033 33.01 -42.79 -15.36
C ASN A 1033 32.40 -43.67 -16.47
N ASN A 1034 32.00 -43.04 -17.57
CA ASN A 1034 31.19 -43.67 -18.62
C ASN A 1034 32.02 -44.31 -19.75
N LEU A 1035 33.33 -44.04 -19.79
CA LEU A 1035 34.24 -44.53 -20.82
C LEU A 1035 34.90 -45.86 -20.41
N ILE A 1036 35.02 -46.83 -21.33
CA ILE A 1036 35.89 -47.99 -21.10
C ILE A 1036 37.36 -47.53 -20.98
N SER A 1037 38.07 -48.05 -19.98
CA SER A 1037 39.50 -47.74 -19.79
C SER A 1037 40.32 -48.07 -21.03
N THR A 1038 41.25 -47.19 -21.40
CA THR A 1038 42.25 -47.42 -22.45
C THR A 1038 43.26 -48.54 -22.10
N THR A 1039 43.10 -49.18 -20.93
CA THR A 1039 43.86 -50.35 -20.46
C THR A 1039 42.99 -51.60 -20.26
N ASP A 1040 41.77 -51.65 -20.83
CA ASP A 1040 40.97 -52.89 -20.80
C ASP A 1040 41.65 -53.97 -21.67
N LEU A 1041 42.05 -55.07 -21.02
CA LEU A 1041 42.74 -56.20 -21.65
C LEU A 1041 41.92 -56.84 -22.78
N ASN A 1042 40.59 -56.65 -22.80
CA ASN A 1042 39.73 -57.24 -23.81
C ASN A 1042 39.86 -56.58 -25.19
N ALA A 1043 40.45 -55.38 -25.30
CA ALA A 1043 40.65 -54.71 -26.59
C ALA A 1043 41.53 -55.52 -27.57
N GLN A 1044 42.41 -56.39 -27.05
CA GLN A 1044 43.24 -57.29 -27.86
C GLN A 1044 42.42 -58.29 -28.71
N TYR A 1045 41.16 -58.59 -28.34
CA TYR A 1045 40.29 -59.50 -29.08
C TYR A 1045 39.51 -58.81 -30.21
N HIS A 1046 39.69 -57.50 -30.37
CA HIS A 1046 39.08 -56.69 -31.43
C HIS A 1046 40.12 -55.92 -32.25
N ASP A 1047 41.42 -56.17 -32.01
CA ASP A 1047 42.53 -55.55 -32.72
C ASP A 1047 43.00 -56.42 -33.89
N PHE A 1048 42.40 -56.21 -35.06
CA PHE A 1048 42.73 -56.89 -36.32
C PHE A 1048 43.53 -55.98 -37.27
N ARG A 1049 44.35 -55.06 -36.73
CA ARG A 1049 45.11 -54.09 -37.52
C ARG A 1049 46.32 -54.72 -38.23
N SER A 1050 46.86 -53.99 -39.20
CA SER A 1050 47.93 -54.44 -40.11
C SER A 1050 49.17 -55.06 -39.45
N PHE A 1051 49.58 -54.55 -38.29
CA PHE A 1051 50.76 -55.01 -37.55
C PHE A 1051 50.50 -56.27 -36.67
N THR A 1052 49.27 -56.77 -36.63
CA THR A 1052 48.88 -57.93 -35.82
C THR A 1052 49.00 -59.25 -36.59
N ASN A 1053 49.05 -60.38 -35.87
CA ASN A 1053 49.19 -61.72 -36.47
C ASN A 1053 47.89 -62.26 -37.09
N ASP A 1054 46.80 -61.49 -37.06
CA ASP A 1054 45.47 -61.80 -37.64
C ASP A 1054 44.87 -60.52 -38.24
N SER A 1055 45.57 -59.93 -39.21
CA SER A 1055 45.17 -58.68 -39.86
C SER A 1055 43.90 -58.86 -40.70
N ARG A 1056 42.87 -58.06 -40.42
CA ARG A 1056 41.58 -58.02 -41.13
C ARG A 1056 41.12 -56.56 -41.26
N PRO A 1057 41.64 -55.80 -42.25
CA PRO A 1057 41.49 -54.34 -42.32
C PRO A 1057 40.03 -53.86 -42.32
N ASP A 1058 39.15 -54.57 -43.03
CA ASP A 1058 37.74 -54.19 -43.20
C ASP A 1058 36.83 -54.67 -42.07
N TRP A 1059 37.31 -55.55 -41.15
CA TRP A 1059 36.47 -56.22 -40.16
C TRP A 1059 35.63 -55.25 -39.32
N TRP A 1060 36.23 -54.15 -38.86
CA TRP A 1060 35.49 -53.14 -38.09
C TRP A 1060 34.37 -52.50 -38.90
N PHE A 1061 34.59 -52.23 -40.20
CA PHE A 1061 33.58 -51.65 -41.07
C PHE A 1061 32.41 -52.62 -41.29
N GLU A 1062 32.70 -53.91 -41.53
CA GLU A 1062 31.69 -54.97 -41.62
C GLU A 1062 30.86 -55.10 -40.34
N GLN A 1063 31.50 -55.18 -39.17
CA GLN A 1063 30.79 -55.24 -37.88
C GLN A 1063 29.98 -53.97 -37.63
N GLN A 1064 30.51 -52.79 -37.92
CA GLN A 1064 29.78 -51.54 -37.75
C GLN A 1064 28.58 -51.45 -38.72
N MET A 1065 28.66 -52.01 -39.94
CA MET A 1065 27.51 -52.12 -40.85
C MET A 1065 26.45 -53.10 -40.31
N PHE A 1066 26.87 -54.28 -39.84
CA PHE A 1066 25.98 -55.28 -39.26
C PHE A 1066 25.24 -54.76 -38.01
N LEU A 1067 25.96 -54.09 -37.10
CA LEU A 1067 25.38 -53.47 -35.91
C LEU A 1067 24.43 -52.31 -36.27
N LYS A 1068 24.79 -51.47 -37.25
CA LYS A 1068 23.92 -50.38 -37.75
C LYS A 1068 22.60 -50.90 -38.34
N ALA A 1069 22.64 -52.01 -39.06
CA ALA A 1069 21.46 -52.56 -39.74
C ALA A 1069 20.45 -53.20 -38.78
N ASN A 1070 20.93 -53.81 -37.69
CA ASN A 1070 20.10 -54.67 -36.83
C ASN A 1070 19.82 -54.08 -35.42
N TYR A 1071 20.76 -53.35 -34.82
CA TYR A 1071 20.71 -53.02 -33.37
C TYR A 1071 20.83 -51.52 -33.05
N MET A 1072 20.81 -50.63 -34.04
CA MET A 1072 20.98 -49.18 -33.82
C MET A 1072 19.70 -48.52 -33.25
N LYS A 1073 19.81 -47.88 -32.08
CA LYS A 1073 18.71 -47.13 -31.43
C LYS A 1073 18.79 -45.62 -31.63
N GLY A 1074 20.00 -45.07 -31.77
CA GLY A 1074 20.21 -43.63 -31.97
C GLY A 1074 21.67 -43.21 -31.96
N ARG A 1075 21.92 -41.95 -31.57
CA ARG A 1075 23.25 -41.31 -31.57
C ARG A 1075 23.54 -40.60 -30.25
N VAL A 1076 24.81 -40.42 -29.92
CA VAL A 1076 25.25 -39.64 -28.74
C VAL A 1076 25.04 -38.16 -29.01
N GLY A 1077 24.47 -37.44 -28.04
CA GLY A 1077 24.07 -36.04 -28.15
C GLY A 1077 24.98 -35.07 -27.42
N TYR A 1078 25.43 -34.03 -28.13
CA TYR A 1078 26.19 -32.91 -27.56
C TYR A 1078 25.44 -31.60 -27.77
N SER A 1079 25.19 -30.82 -26.71
CA SER A 1079 24.57 -29.50 -26.86
C SER A 1079 25.56 -28.49 -27.47
N PRO A 1080 25.10 -27.51 -28.28
CA PRO A 1080 25.98 -26.47 -28.83
C PRO A 1080 26.75 -25.69 -27.76
N GLU A 1081 26.13 -25.52 -26.58
CA GLU A 1081 26.75 -24.85 -25.43
C GLU A 1081 27.89 -25.70 -24.84
N TYR A 1082 27.69 -27.02 -24.70
CA TYR A 1082 28.72 -27.91 -24.21
C TYR A 1082 29.91 -27.98 -25.17
N LEU A 1083 29.68 -28.09 -26.48
CA LEU A 1083 30.72 -28.07 -27.50
C LEU A 1083 31.55 -26.76 -27.43
N LYS A 1084 30.90 -25.63 -27.20
CA LYS A 1084 31.58 -24.35 -26.94
C LYS A 1084 32.45 -24.36 -25.68
N THR A 1085 32.04 -25.05 -24.61
CA THR A 1085 32.91 -25.23 -23.43
C THR A 1085 34.12 -26.13 -23.73
N LEU A 1086 33.97 -27.17 -24.55
CA LEU A 1086 35.07 -28.04 -24.94
C LEU A 1086 36.11 -27.30 -25.80
N GLY A 1087 35.66 -26.49 -26.77
CA GLY A 1087 36.53 -25.61 -27.54
C GLY A 1087 37.29 -24.61 -26.66
N ASN A 1088 36.62 -23.99 -25.69
CA ASN A 1088 37.25 -23.10 -24.70
C ASN A 1088 38.28 -23.82 -23.79
N LYS A 1089 38.14 -25.14 -23.58
CA LYS A 1089 39.11 -25.98 -22.86
C LYS A 1089 40.33 -26.39 -23.71
N GLY A 1090 40.43 -25.93 -24.97
CA GLY A 1090 41.53 -26.23 -25.89
C GLY A 1090 41.33 -27.46 -26.77
N ASN A 1091 40.15 -28.10 -26.72
CA ASN A 1091 39.86 -29.29 -27.52
C ASN A 1091 39.46 -28.89 -28.94
N SER A 1092 40.01 -29.59 -29.94
CA SER A 1092 39.79 -29.32 -31.37
C SER A 1092 38.53 -30.03 -31.90
N ILE A 1093 37.43 -29.90 -31.17
CA ILE A 1093 36.11 -30.45 -31.49
C ILE A 1093 35.22 -29.40 -32.14
N ALA A 1094 34.53 -29.73 -33.23
CA ALA A 1094 33.58 -28.82 -33.90
C ALA A 1094 32.46 -29.61 -34.60
N TYR A 1095 31.41 -28.91 -35.08
CA TYR A 1095 30.26 -29.57 -35.69
C TYR A 1095 29.87 -29.01 -37.06
N MET A 1096 29.37 -29.88 -37.93
CA MET A 1096 29.02 -29.61 -39.33
C MET A 1096 27.78 -30.39 -39.73
N ASN A 1097 26.80 -29.73 -40.36
CA ASN A 1097 25.54 -30.36 -40.80
C ASN A 1097 24.80 -31.13 -39.67
N GLY A 1098 24.98 -30.73 -38.41
CA GLY A 1098 24.42 -31.41 -37.22
C GLY A 1098 25.24 -32.60 -36.69
N ARG A 1099 26.35 -32.99 -37.34
CA ARG A 1099 27.30 -34.01 -36.86
C ARG A 1099 28.48 -33.37 -36.14
N VAL A 1100 28.98 -34.01 -35.09
CA VAL A 1100 30.13 -33.57 -34.28
C VAL A 1100 31.35 -34.40 -34.63
N TYR A 1101 32.50 -33.74 -34.80
CA TYR A 1101 33.78 -34.38 -35.09
C TYR A 1101 34.86 -33.84 -34.14
N ASP A 1102 35.74 -34.73 -33.67
CA ASP A 1102 36.88 -34.39 -32.82
C ASP A 1102 38.22 -34.65 -33.54
N PHE A 1103 39.08 -33.63 -33.53
CA PHE A 1103 40.44 -33.68 -34.07
C PHE A 1103 41.52 -33.54 -32.98
N THR A 1104 41.14 -33.56 -31.69
CA THR A 1104 42.02 -33.21 -30.56
C THR A 1104 43.30 -34.03 -30.48
N ASP A 1105 43.28 -35.33 -30.78
CA ASP A 1105 44.50 -36.17 -30.82
C ASP A 1105 45.24 -36.08 -32.17
N TYR A 1106 44.56 -35.74 -33.27
CA TYR A 1106 45.18 -35.67 -34.61
C TYR A 1106 46.12 -34.46 -34.75
N ILE A 1107 45.68 -33.27 -34.30
CA ILE A 1107 46.40 -32.00 -34.44
C ILE A 1107 47.76 -31.96 -33.70
N PRO A 1108 47.90 -32.40 -32.44
CA PRO A 1108 49.19 -32.45 -31.75
C PRO A 1108 50.10 -33.60 -32.22
N GLY A 1109 49.62 -34.48 -33.12
CA GLY A 1109 50.43 -35.53 -33.73
C GLY A 1109 50.26 -36.93 -33.15
N GLY A 1110 49.07 -37.31 -32.67
CA GLY A 1110 48.73 -38.67 -32.21
C GLY A 1110 48.67 -39.74 -33.32
N ARG A 1111 49.67 -39.74 -34.20
CA ARG A 1111 49.78 -40.57 -35.41
C ARG A 1111 51.09 -41.33 -35.35
N GLU A 1112 51.00 -42.65 -35.33
CA GLU A 1112 52.13 -43.55 -35.11
C GLU A 1112 52.33 -44.44 -36.35
N LEU A 1113 53.59 -44.77 -36.67
CA LEU A 1113 53.89 -45.82 -37.64
C LEU A 1113 54.11 -47.14 -36.89
N LYS A 1114 53.38 -48.19 -37.27
CA LYS A 1114 53.52 -49.54 -36.71
C LYS A 1114 53.56 -50.59 -37.82
N PHE A 1115 54.63 -51.36 -37.82
CA PHE A 1115 54.89 -52.43 -38.79
C PHE A 1115 54.70 -53.81 -38.13
N PRO A 1116 54.41 -54.87 -38.91
CA PRO A 1116 54.37 -56.25 -38.44
C PRO A 1116 55.65 -56.69 -37.70
N ILE A 1117 55.49 -57.64 -36.77
CA ILE A 1117 56.61 -58.18 -35.97
C ILE A 1117 57.55 -58.98 -36.88
N GLY A 1118 58.67 -58.37 -37.27
CA GLY A 1118 59.69 -58.96 -38.14
C GLY A 1118 60.04 -58.11 -39.37
N GLU A 1119 59.26 -57.07 -39.68
CA GLU A 1119 59.58 -56.12 -40.74
C GLU A 1119 60.33 -54.91 -40.17
N GLU A 1120 61.61 -54.78 -40.52
CA GLU A 1120 62.39 -53.57 -40.26
C GLU A 1120 62.05 -52.46 -41.29
N PRO A 1121 62.10 -51.17 -40.91
CA PRO A 1121 61.65 -50.05 -41.74
C PRO A 1121 62.67 -49.67 -42.83
N ASN A 1122 63.03 -50.62 -43.70
CA ASN A 1122 64.08 -50.50 -44.70
C ASN A 1122 63.62 -49.86 -46.04
N ASP A 1123 62.70 -48.89 -46.00
CA ASP A 1123 62.54 -47.90 -47.07
C ASP A 1123 61.82 -46.60 -46.58
N THR A 1124 62.40 -45.89 -45.59
CA THR A 1124 61.81 -44.64 -45.03
C THR A 1124 61.94 -43.42 -45.96
N GLY A 1125 61.56 -43.57 -47.22
CA GLY A 1125 61.47 -42.52 -48.23
C GLY A 1125 60.14 -41.77 -48.20
N ASN A 1126 59.91 -40.94 -47.18
CA ASN A 1126 58.81 -39.96 -47.14
C ASN A 1126 57.37 -40.56 -47.11
N ILE A 1127 57.10 -41.53 -46.22
CA ILE A 1127 55.74 -41.99 -45.90
C ILE A 1127 54.95 -40.84 -45.24
N ASP A 1128 53.89 -40.38 -45.89
CA ASP A 1128 53.08 -39.25 -45.44
C ASP A 1128 52.06 -39.68 -44.36
N THR A 1129 52.15 -39.07 -43.17
CA THR A 1129 51.21 -39.27 -42.05
C THR A 1129 50.13 -38.17 -41.97
N ASP A 1130 50.26 -37.08 -42.74
CA ASP A 1130 49.26 -36.01 -42.86
C ASP A 1130 48.14 -36.45 -43.85
N PHE A 1131 47.38 -37.50 -43.52
CA PHE A 1131 46.36 -38.02 -44.44
C PHE A 1131 45.14 -37.08 -44.63
N MET A 1132 44.88 -36.18 -43.68
CA MET A 1132 43.88 -35.10 -43.81
C MET A 1132 44.51 -33.81 -44.39
N SER A 1133 43.78 -33.10 -45.25
CA SER A 1133 44.21 -31.80 -45.79
C SER A 1133 44.34 -30.73 -44.69
N ARG A 1134 45.36 -29.87 -44.83
CA ARG A 1134 45.66 -28.78 -43.87
C ARG A 1134 44.52 -27.77 -43.75
N ASP A 1135 43.86 -27.43 -44.85
CA ASP A 1135 42.74 -26.48 -44.84
C ASP A 1135 41.54 -26.98 -44.01
N VAL A 1136 41.36 -28.31 -43.92
CA VAL A 1136 40.36 -28.94 -43.04
C VAL A 1136 40.81 -28.86 -41.59
N VAL A 1137 42.08 -29.20 -41.32
CA VAL A 1137 42.66 -29.20 -39.98
C VAL A 1137 42.65 -27.79 -39.34
N ASP A 1138 43.01 -26.76 -40.10
CA ASP A 1138 43.01 -25.38 -39.59
C ASP A 1138 41.61 -24.84 -39.29
N ILE A 1139 40.54 -25.34 -39.94
CA ILE A 1139 39.15 -25.04 -39.53
C ILE A 1139 38.87 -25.54 -38.12
N PHE A 1140 39.22 -26.79 -37.80
CA PHE A 1140 39.03 -27.34 -36.44
C PHE A 1140 39.91 -26.63 -35.41
N ARG A 1141 41.12 -26.21 -35.79
CA ARG A 1141 42.05 -25.45 -34.95
C ARG A 1141 41.56 -24.02 -34.62
N VAL A 1142 40.92 -23.33 -35.56
CA VAL A 1142 40.53 -21.91 -35.43
C VAL A 1142 39.06 -21.72 -35.01
N GLN A 1143 38.18 -22.67 -35.34
CA GLN A 1143 36.74 -22.60 -35.07
C GLN A 1143 36.23 -23.72 -34.15
N ALA A 1144 37.09 -24.25 -33.28
CA ALA A 1144 36.72 -25.15 -32.19
C ALA A 1144 35.48 -24.66 -31.40
N GLY A 1145 34.61 -25.59 -31.06
CA GLY A 1145 33.37 -25.37 -30.31
C GLY A 1145 32.25 -24.64 -31.07
N LYS A 1146 32.27 -24.62 -32.41
CA LYS A 1146 31.31 -23.88 -33.25
C LYS A 1146 30.79 -24.71 -34.43
N ASP A 1147 29.76 -24.18 -35.09
CA ASP A 1147 29.29 -24.62 -36.40
C ASP A 1147 30.31 -24.24 -37.49
N ILE A 1148 30.96 -25.23 -38.08
CA ILE A 1148 31.94 -25.04 -39.16
C ILE A 1148 31.34 -25.20 -40.56
N THR A 1149 30.03 -25.47 -40.69
CA THR A 1149 29.36 -25.79 -41.98
C THR A 1149 29.63 -24.75 -43.07
N LYS A 1150 29.62 -23.46 -42.71
CA LYS A 1150 29.89 -22.36 -43.66
C LYS A 1150 31.36 -22.31 -44.10
N TYR A 1151 32.29 -22.63 -43.21
CA TYR A 1151 33.72 -22.67 -43.51
C TYR A 1151 34.05 -23.90 -44.39
N TRP A 1152 33.41 -25.04 -44.12
CA TRP A 1152 33.49 -26.22 -44.99
C TRP A 1152 32.92 -25.96 -46.39
N GLN A 1153 31.73 -25.38 -46.49
CA GLN A 1153 31.12 -25.05 -47.79
C GLN A 1153 32.03 -24.14 -48.63
N ASN A 1154 32.59 -23.10 -48.02
CA ASN A 1154 33.50 -22.14 -48.66
C ASN A 1154 34.94 -22.65 -48.85
N LEU A 1155 35.27 -23.88 -48.45
CA LEU A 1155 36.61 -24.45 -48.55
C LEU A 1155 37.01 -24.70 -50.02
N ASN A 1156 38.14 -24.12 -50.43
CA ASN A 1156 38.69 -24.17 -51.80
C ASN A 1156 39.44 -25.48 -52.11
N LEU A 1157 38.78 -26.61 -51.92
CA LEU A 1157 39.24 -27.95 -52.34
C LEU A 1157 38.38 -28.46 -53.49
N ASP A 1158 38.97 -29.30 -54.34
CA ASP A 1158 38.21 -30.02 -55.37
C ASP A 1158 37.11 -30.90 -54.75
N ALA A 1159 36.01 -31.10 -55.49
CA ALA A 1159 34.86 -31.88 -55.04
C ALA A 1159 35.22 -33.33 -54.68
N THR A 1160 36.17 -33.96 -55.38
CA THR A 1160 36.60 -35.34 -55.09
C THR A 1160 37.41 -35.39 -53.78
N THR A 1161 38.41 -34.52 -53.62
CA THR A 1161 39.18 -34.38 -52.37
C THR A 1161 38.26 -34.06 -51.19
N LYS A 1162 37.28 -33.16 -51.39
CA LYS A 1162 36.30 -32.76 -50.35
C LYS A 1162 35.43 -33.94 -49.90
N ALA A 1163 34.94 -34.76 -50.83
CA ALA A 1163 34.19 -35.97 -50.52
C ALA A 1163 35.06 -37.05 -49.82
N ASN A 1164 36.32 -37.21 -50.22
CA ASN A 1164 37.27 -38.11 -49.55
C ASN A 1164 37.52 -37.66 -48.10
N MET A 1165 37.76 -36.36 -47.87
CA MET A 1165 37.93 -35.80 -46.52
C MET A 1165 36.66 -35.94 -45.67
N GLU A 1166 35.47 -35.74 -46.24
CA GLU A 1166 34.21 -35.98 -45.53
C GLU A 1166 34.01 -37.46 -45.15
N THR A 1167 34.46 -38.38 -46.02
CA THR A 1167 34.44 -39.83 -45.75
C THR A 1167 35.37 -40.19 -44.59
N CYS A 1168 36.61 -39.70 -44.63
CA CYS A 1168 37.56 -39.86 -43.52
C CYS A 1168 37.02 -39.28 -42.20
N MET A 1169 36.38 -38.10 -42.23
CA MET A 1169 35.74 -37.49 -41.06
C MET A 1169 34.61 -38.36 -40.49
N ASN A 1170 33.73 -38.87 -41.35
CA ASN A 1170 32.61 -39.72 -40.93
C ASN A 1170 33.03 -41.08 -40.35
N ASN A 1171 34.18 -41.63 -40.76
CA ASN A 1171 34.65 -42.94 -40.31
C ASN A 1171 35.62 -42.87 -39.11
N LEU A 1172 36.50 -41.86 -39.07
CA LEU A 1172 37.61 -41.77 -38.11
C LEU A 1172 37.40 -40.75 -36.99
N PHE A 1173 36.69 -39.64 -37.25
CA PHE A 1173 36.65 -38.49 -36.34
C PHE A 1173 35.24 -38.17 -35.80
N TYR A 1174 34.20 -38.88 -36.25
CA TYR A 1174 32.82 -38.69 -35.81
C TYR A 1174 32.60 -39.17 -34.36
N VAL A 1175 32.01 -38.31 -33.51
CA VAL A 1175 31.78 -38.59 -32.08
C VAL A 1175 30.32 -38.51 -31.63
N GLY A 1176 29.41 -37.99 -32.46
CA GLY A 1176 27.97 -37.90 -32.16
C GLY A 1176 27.26 -36.81 -32.97
N ASP A 1177 26.01 -36.51 -32.62
CA ASP A 1177 25.19 -35.46 -33.25
C ASP A 1177 24.90 -34.32 -32.27
N VAL A 1178 24.51 -33.16 -32.82
CA VAL A 1178 24.17 -31.97 -32.05
C VAL A 1178 22.75 -32.11 -31.48
N ASP A 1179 22.63 -32.11 -30.16
CA ASP A 1179 21.32 -32.12 -29.49
C ASP A 1179 20.65 -30.75 -29.59
N THR A 1180 19.52 -30.67 -30.29
CA THR A 1180 18.72 -29.44 -30.42
C THR A 1180 17.42 -29.46 -29.63
N ARG A 1181 17.18 -30.48 -28.78
CA ARG A 1181 15.98 -30.58 -27.92
C ARG A 1181 15.85 -29.41 -26.95
N ASN A 1182 16.98 -28.94 -26.42
CA ASN A 1182 17.05 -27.76 -25.54
C ASN A 1182 17.22 -26.43 -26.29
N SER A 1183 17.09 -26.40 -27.62
CA SER A 1183 17.13 -25.15 -28.38
C SER A 1183 15.90 -24.28 -28.12
N ALA A 1184 16.03 -22.96 -28.23
CA ALA A 1184 14.92 -22.02 -28.03
C ALA A 1184 13.68 -22.30 -28.92
N LYS A 1185 13.87 -22.95 -30.09
CA LYS A 1185 12.76 -23.39 -30.96
C LYS A 1185 11.96 -24.54 -30.34
N CYS A 1186 12.66 -25.55 -29.81
CA CYS A 1186 12.04 -26.70 -29.16
C CYS A 1186 11.50 -26.36 -27.76
N LEU A 1187 12.16 -25.47 -27.01
CA LEU A 1187 11.63 -24.95 -25.75
C LEU A 1187 10.33 -24.17 -25.97
N PHE A 1188 10.22 -23.36 -27.03
CA PHE A 1188 8.97 -22.67 -27.40
C PHE A 1188 7.85 -23.65 -27.80
N ALA A 1189 8.18 -24.74 -28.50
CA ALA A 1189 7.24 -25.81 -28.83
C ALA A 1189 6.76 -26.56 -27.57
N ASN A 1190 7.67 -26.90 -26.65
CA ASN A 1190 7.34 -27.62 -25.42
C ASN A 1190 6.57 -26.75 -24.40
N SER A 1191 6.84 -25.45 -24.32
CA SER A 1191 6.06 -24.52 -23.50
C SER A 1191 4.66 -24.22 -24.06
N SER A 1192 4.39 -24.57 -25.33
CA SER A 1192 3.06 -24.45 -25.95
C SER A 1192 2.30 -25.78 -26.06
N SER A 1193 2.96 -26.93 -25.84
CA SER A 1193 2.35 -28.26 -25.74
C SER A 1193 2.13 -28.76 -24.31
N ALA A 1194 2.55 -28.00 -23.29
CA ALA A 1194 2.39 -28.33 -21.88
C ALA A 1194 0.91 -28.64 -21.56
N PRO A 1195 0.59 -29.81 -20.96
CA PRO A 1195 -0.79 -30.21 -20.72
C PRO A 1195 -1.46 -29.29 -19.69
N PHE A 1196 -2.76 -29.02 -19.88
CA PHE A 1196 -3.58 -28.44 -18.83
C PHE A 1196 -3.45 -29.29 -17.55
N PRO A 1197 -3.20 -28.70 -16.37
CA PRO A 1197 -3.03 -29.45 -15.14
C PRO A 1197 -4.32 -30.23 -14.82
N HIS A 1198 -4.18 -31.54 -14.57
CA HIS A 1198 -5.29 -32.48 -14.39
C HIS A 1198 -5.94 -32.36 -13.00
N THR A 1199 -6.54 -31.21 -12.68
CA THR A 1199 -7.28 -30.96 -11.43
C THR A 1199 -8.80 -30.86 -11.63
N LEU A 1200 -9.35 -31.62 -12.59
CA LEU A 1200 -10.79 -31.87 -12.73
C LEU A 1200 -11.14 -33.32 -12.36
N LYS A 1201 -11.51 -33.54 -11.10
CA LYS A 1201 -12.30 -34.72 -10.68
C LYS A 1201 -13.76 -34.57 -11.14
N THR A 1202 -14.01 -34.74 -12.44
CA THR A 1202 -15.36 -34.86 -13.00
C THR A 1202 -15.65 -36.32 -13.40
N LYS A 1203 -16.88 -36.78 -13.15
CA LYS A 1203 -17.33 -38.13 -13.47
C LYS A 1203 -17.31 -38.38 -14.99
N ASN A 1204 -16.87 -39.58 -15.38
CA ASN A 1204 -17.08 -40.27 -16.67
C ASN A 1204 -17.26 -39.40 -17.93
N PRO A 1205 -16.20 -39.14 -18.71
CA PRO A 1205 -16.28 -38.48 -20.01
C PRO A 1205 -16.78 -39.43 -21.13
N PHE A 1206 -17.92 -40.10 -20.92
CA PHE A 1206 -18.61 -40.92 -21.91
C PHE A 1206 -20.13 -40.69 -21.85
N VAL A 1207 -20.56 -39.47 -22.16
CA VAL A 1207 -21.97 -39.21 -22.50
C VAL A 1207 -22.17 -39.60 -23.96
N VAL A 1208 -22.59 -40.84 -24.18
CA VAL A 1208 -23.15 -41.28 -25.46
C VAL A 1208 -24.38 -40.41 -25.74
N LEU A 1209 -24.40 -39.71 -26.87
CA LEU A 1209 -25.56 -38.94 -27.34
C LEU A 1209 -26.64 -39.90 -27.89
N SER A 1210 -27.26 -40.64 -26.98
CA SER A 1210 -28.39 -41.53 -27.26
C SER A 1210 -29.59 -40.71 -27.71
N ILE A 1211 -29.95 -40.85 -28.98
CA ILE A 1211 -31.15 -40.24 -29.56
C ILE A 1211 -32.38 -41.02 -29.08
N PRO A 1212 -33.32 -40.41 -28.31
CA PRO A 1212 -34.63 -41.00 -28.11
C PRO A 1212 -35.45 -40.92 -29.41
N PRO A 1213 -36.32 -41.91 -29.71
CA PRO A 1213 -37.02 -42.01 -30.98
C PRO A 1213 -38.08 -40.93 -31.18
N LEU A 1214 -38.48 -40.74 -32.45
CA LEU A 1214 -39.60 -39.88 -32.84
C LEU A 1214 -40.94 -40.41 -32.31
N GLY A 1215 -41.68 -39.54 -31.62
CA GLY A 1215 -43.12 -39.59 -31.40
C GLY A 1215 -43.72 -38.23 -31.72
#